data_AF-A0AAT9R4B1-F1
#
_entry.id   AF-A0AAT9R4B1-F1
#
_cell.length_a   1.000
_cell.length_b   1.000
_cell.length_c   1.000
_cell.angle_alpha   90.00
_cell.angle_beta   90.00
_cell.angle_gamma   90.00
#
_symmetry.space_group_name_H-M   'P 1'
#
loop_
_entity.id
_entity.type
_entity.pdbx_description
1 polymer ?
#
loop_
_entity_poly.entity_id
_entity_poly.type
_entity_poly.pdbx_seq_one_letter_code
_entity_poly.pdbx_strand_id
1 'polypeptide(L)'
;MDTTVTNARLRAQQATLIATVKRELRTVTSVVLGERFRSIDEKVSEDGREYFALEDTQGGSADLWLDAIPMVSGMIANTMTNTTTDQYVVQISDRLPSEFLTRVLAHEVGELIAARDRSSQGLAPVRENLLSQEADIGDRHELSSRDHGRIAELNWLATRASDVELSEPQRAGARADLSALIDHCGLRPVSALTEADAQTTERKSARSRLYASWNSLSSKARPLIATLARPIEHLDPTDAAALQASRDAAQRAERQVEAFIGRREVTMPMPGYDQNGLPLPRDQLEAASEQWAEYRAQVSERTAQAIEGQLAQGEFPRRRVVIGGGASLTGRDADALLIDGAGRWHLDPGRGIVQSADQDRDLAEWMGVDPHSTVERPGDRLPIHAVRVWEDQLATRGDVVNGHARLRLGRNGELLAEIQRLGADGKESDAPPLWVACAGTPSIATGLTPEVVPGMPRGDFAVESRSEAVRLIGDRLRELEGQGLPGAGETRAWLTQAERGGADARTVLGALKSSPLLDALTAGLGADKARLDNCFTALGSTAEWESAREEAPGRVLLGDEVAENRFDARQAEHWAVAGSGGTGVANAEIILMQNPNAHVTIIGSPPPPALDHQVQFPDMRKKYGERGEGRLTFIPARVGAIKTYFDDQKRKTCFEIPYVEGEGENERRQVLQTDGYVANLGRTNPLPPALQVLANEVRDRGGEISGALQFDKDDQYIGYGLTFTVDGHEHRVDVDGAASWQLPREVFAPETGLQLQLNEMGARGLPAETGNASPGFAPIARQSALRARAVAAAQAGDTNAVRPMSTVPERWRRPDLGPETETQSGPETEPPGGGPGNTATLQEKAPLREHASPRAKTTEAEQDATPPAAPKPAPDKGVPGSHLWQLGVPQGRTNRPPSPTQQPQQPPPGHQRPEPGLGRGD
;
A
#
# COMPACT_ATOMS: atom_id res chain seq x y z
N MET A 1 -9.63 -23.92 -20.42
CA MET A 1 -10.82 -24.27 -19.60
C MET A 1 -11.71 -23.05 -19.52
N ASP A 2 -13.00 -23.21 -19.29
CA ASP A 2 -13.94 -22.09 -19.33
C ASP A 2 -13.85 -21.24 -18.04
N THR A 3 -13.17 -20.11 -18.13
CA THR A 3 -12.84 -19.25 -16.98
C THR A 3 -14.06 -18.49 -16.46
N THR A 4 -14.95 -18.07 -17.35
CA THR A 4 -16.23 -17.40 -17.07
C THR A 4 -17.11 -18.22 -16.10
N VAL A 5 -17.33 -19.51 -16.40
CA VAL A 5 -18.11 -20.44 -15.57
C VAL A 5 -17.48 -20.62 -14.19
N THR A 6 -16.14 -20.58 -14.12
CA THR A 6 -15.38 -20.69 -12.87
C THR A 6 -15.50 -19.43 -12.02
N ASN A 7 -15.40 -18.25 -12.63
CA ASN A 7 -15.52 -16.95 -11.96
C ASN A 7 -16.93 -16.70 -11.42
N ALA A 8 -17.97 -17.01 -12.18
CA ALA A 8 -19.37 -16.88 -11.75
C ALA A 8 -19.66 -17.73 -10.49
N ARG A 9 -19.16 -18.97 -10.46
CA ARG A 9 -19.26 -19.84 -9.27
C ARG A 9 -18.54 -19.25 -8.05
N LEU A 10 -17.38 -18.62 -8.25
CA LEU A 10 -16.59 -18.05 -7.15
C LEU A 10 -17.19 -16.75 -6.61
N ARG A 11 -17.78 -15.87 -7.43
CA ARG A 11 -18.57 -14.72 -6.92
C ARG A 11 -19.82 -15.17 -6.16
N ALA A 12 -20.47 -16.26 -6.58
CA ALA A 12 -21.57 -16.86 -5.81
C ALA A 12 -21.10 -17.45 -4.46
N GLN A 13 -19.89 -18.02 -4.41
CA GLN A 13 -19.25 -18.46 -3.15
C GLN A 13 -18.98 -17.26 -2.23
N GLN A 14 -18.43 -16.15 -2.74
CA GLN A 14 -18.21 -14.91 -1.97
C GLN A 14 -19.51 -14.42 -1.31
N ALA A 15 -20.59 -14.27 -2.09
CA ALA A 15 -21.90 -13.87 -1.56
C ALA A 15 -22.44 -14.85 -0.50
N THR A 16 -22.24 -16.15 -0.71
CA THR A 16 -22.66 -17.21 0.24
C THR A 16 -21.86 -17.15 1.55
N LEU A 17 -20.57 -16.80 1.49
CA LEU A 17 -19.73 -16.59 2.67
C LEU A 17 -20.21 -15.35 3.44
N ILE A 18 -20.39 -14.19 2.81
CA ILE A 18 -20.86 -12.97 3.48
C ILE A 18 -22.27 -13.12 4.07
N ALA A 19 -23.22 -13.73 3.34
CA ALA A 19 -24.55 -14.04 3.87
C ALA A 19 -24.52 -15.02 5.06
N THR A 20 -23.46 -15.84 5.17
CA THR A 20 -23.23 -16.71 6.34
C THR A 20 -22.52 -15.98 7.47
N VAL A 21 -21.57 -15.07 7.20
CA VAL A 21 -20.98 -14.16 8.19
C VAL A 21 -22.08 -13.42 8.94
N LYS A 22 -22.97 -12.71 8.20
CA LYS A 22 -24.08 -11.93 8.79
C LYS A 22 -24.95 -12.75 9.76
N ARG A 23 -25.21 -14.02 9.43
CA ARG A 23 -26.06 -14.92 10.23
C ARG A 23 -25.34 -15.49 11.46
N GLU A 24 -24.07 -15.87 11.33
CA GLU A 24 -23.37 -16.68 12.34
C GLU A 24 -22.45 -15.84 13.26
N LEU A 25 -21.98 -14.67 12.83
CA LEU A 25 -20.95 -13.89 13.54
C LEU A 25 -21.38 -13.53 14.97
N ARG A 26 -22.64 -13.17 15.21
CA ARG A 26 -23.16 -12.90 16.56
C ARG A 26 -23.08 -14.12 17.48
N THR A 27 -23.31 -15.32 16.96
CA THR A 27 -23.19 -16.58 17.68
C THR A 27 -21.73 -16.93 17.96
N VAL A 28 -20.85 -16.77 16.96
CA VAL A 28 -19.41 -17.00 17.09
C VAL A 28 -18.80 -16.07 18.14
N THR A 29 -18.97 -14.75 18.00
CA THR A 29 -18.39 -13.74 18.90
C THR A 29 -18.90 -13.88 20.33
N SER A 30 -20.18 -14.23 20.52
CA SER A 30 -20.73 -14.57 21.84
C SER A 30 -20.03 -15.77 22.50
N VAL A 31 -19.68 -16.80 21.73
CA VAL A 31 -18.95 -17.98 22.23
C VAL A 31 -17.46 -17.68 22.49
N VAL A 32 -16.84 -16.82 21.69
CA VAL A 32 -15.42 -16.44 21.87
C VAL A 32 -15.22 -15.53 23.08
N LEU A 33 -16.07 -14.51 23.26
CA LEU A 33 -15.98 -13.57 24.38
C LEU A 33 -16.63 -14.08 25.68
N GLY A 34 -17.67 -14.92 25.57
CA GLY A 34 -18.40 -15.45 26.74
C GLY A 34 -18.95 -14.32 27.62
N GLU A 35 -18.56 -14.29 28.89
CA GLU A 35 -18.97 -13.24 29.86
C GLU A 35 -18.46 -11.83 29.51
N ARG A 36 -17.52 -11.71 28.55
CA ARG A 36 -17.11 -10.40 28.00
C ARG A 36 -18.05 -9.87 26.92
N PHE A 37 -18.94 -10.68 26.35
CA PHE A 37 -19.82 -10.26 25.25
C PHE A 37 -20.96 -9.37 25.77
N ARG A 38 -21.15 -8.19 25.18
CA ARG A 38 -22.35 -7.35 25.41
C ARG A 38 -23.27 -7.37 24.20
N SER A 39 -22.79 -6.92 23.04
CA SER A 39 -23.53 -6.91 21.79
C SER A 39 -22.58 -6.93 20.59
N ILE A 40 -23.12 -7.34 19.44
CA ILE A 40 -22.49 -7.06 18.14
C ILE A 40 -23.62 -6.79 17.15
N ASP A 41 -23.69 -5.55 16.70
CA ASP A 41 -24.84 -5.02 15.97
C ASP A 41 -24.39 -4.49 14.60
N GLU A 42 -25.12 -4.87 13.56
CA GLU A 42 -24.86 -4.51 12.17
C GLU A 42 -25.10 -3.00 11.93
N LYS A 43 -24.22 -2.38 11.16
CA LYS A 43 -24.17 -0.94 10.87
C LYS A 43 -23.89 -0.72 9.38
N VAL A 44 -24.18 0.50 8.93
CA VAL A 44 -23.86 0.98 7.59
C VAL A 44 -23.06 2.28 7.70
N SER A 45 -21.98 2.42 6.94
CA SER A 45 -21.16 3.63 6.86
C SER A 45 -21.72 4.65 5.86
N GLU A 46 -21.16 5.86 5.84
CA GLU A 46 -21.61 6.94 4.94
C GLU A 46 -21.46 6.60 3.44
N ASP A 47 -20.54 5.69 3.10
CA ASP A 47 -20.34 5.15 1.75
C ASP A 47 -21.18 3.89 1.45
N GLY A 48 -22.12 3.53 2.32
CA GLY A 48 -23.07 2.44 2.12
C GLY A 48 -22.52 1.03 2.37
N ARG A 49 -21.25 0.89 2.80
CA ARG A 49 -20.70 -0.42 3.22
C ARG A 49 -21.26 -0.84 4.58
N GLU A 50 -21.25 -2.15 4.82
CA GLU A 50 -21.77 -2.74 6.04
C GLU A 50 -20.62 -3.20 6.95
N TYR A 51 -20.76 -2.98 8.25
CA TYR A 51 -19.80 -3.37 9.29
C TYR A 51 -20.52 -3.79 10.58
N PHE A 52 -19.78 -4.34 11.53
CA PHE A 52 -20.31 -4.77 12.82
C PHE A 52 -19.66 -3.98 13.96
N ALA A 53 -20.46 -3.21 14.70
CA ALA A 53 -20.00 -2.60 15.94
C ALA A 53 -20.09 -3.63 17.07
N LEU A 54 -18.93 -4.03 17.62
CA LEU A 54 -18.80 -4.96 18.73
C LEU A 54 -18.61 -4.19 20.04
N GLU A 55 -19.45 -4.47 21.04
CA GLU A 55 -19.26 -4.00 22.42
C GLU A 55 -18.90 -5.14 23.38
N ASP A 56 -17.95 -4.89 24.28
CA ASP A 56 -17.62 -5.77 25.39
C ASP A 56 -18.10 -5.22 26.75
N THR A 57 -18.11 -6.08 27.77
CA THR A 57 -18.51 -5.70 29.14
C THR A 57 -17.46 -4.88 29.90
N GLN A 58 -16.23 -4.75 29.36
CA GLN A 58 -15.15 -3.93 29.92
C GLN A 58 -15.20 -2.46 29.44
N GLY A 59 -16.02 -2.17 28.43
CA GLY A 59 -16.48 -0.83 28.10
C GLY A 59 -15.82 -0.19 26.87
N GLY A 60 -15.12 -0.97 26.05
CA GLY A 60 -14.66 -0.51 24.74
C GLY A 60 -15.52 -1.07 23.60
N SER A 61 -15.57 -0.34 22.50
CA SER A 61 -16.11 -0.80 21.21
C SER A 61 -14.97 -1.25 20.27
N ALA A 62 -15.31 -1.96 19.21
CA ALA A 62 -14.47 -2.23 18.04
C ALA A 62 -15.34 -2.36 16.79
N ASP A 63 -14.94 -1.74 15.69
CA ASP A 63 -15.67 -1.87 14.41
C ASP A 63 -15.01 -2.93 13.54
N LEU A 64 -15.82 -3.92 13.15
CA LEU A 64 -15.37 -5.12 12.45
C LEU A 64 -15.97 -5.17 11.03
N TRP A 65 -15.08 -5.10 10.04
CA TRP A 65 -15.38 -5.14 8.61
C TRP A 65 -15.04 -6.53 8.06
N LEU A 66 -15.88 -7.10 7.19
CA LEU A 66 -15.61 -8.40 6.58
C LEU A 66 -15.84 -8.39 5.06
N ASP A 67 -14.93 -9.02 4.31
CA ASP A 67 -15.04 -9.19 2.86
C ASP A 67 -14.45 -10.57 2.46
N ALA A 68 -14.96 -11.17 1.38
CA ALA A 68 -14.55 -12.48 0.88
C ALA A 68 -13.80 -12.31 -0.46
N ILE A 69 -12.47 -12.40 -0.45
CA ILE A 69 -11.58 -11.94 -1.52
C ILE A 69 -10.66 -13.06 -2.05
N PRO A 70 -10.06 -12.91 -3.24
CA PRO A 70 -8.96 -13.77 -3.68
C PRO A 70 -7.76 -13.67 -2.74
N MET A 71 -7.29 -14.82 -2.25
CA MET A 71 -6.10 -14.94 -1.39
C MET A 71 -5.06 -15.91 -1.96
N VAL A 72 -3.81 -15.72 -1.55
CA VAL A 72 -2.69 -16.64 -1.85
C VAL A 72 -2.97 -18.07 -1.39
N SER A 73 -2.45 -19.05 -2.15
CA SER A 73 -2.52 -20.48 -1.83
C SER A 73 -2.08 -20.74 -0.37
N GLY A 74 -2.99 -21.29 0.44
CA GLY A 74 -2.75 -21.64 1.85
C GLY A 74 -3.28 -20.62 2.87
N MET A 75 -3.56 -19.38 2.46
CA MET A 75 -4.21 -18.38 3.31
C MET A 75 -5.75 -18.56 3.26
N ILE A 76 -6.36 -18.72 4.44
CA ILE A 76 -7.80 -18.98 4.60
C ILE A 76 -8.58 -17.75 5.07
N ALA A 77 -7.92 -16.87 5.83
CA ALA A 77 -8.37 -15.55 6.25
C ALA A 77 -7.14 -14.71 6.67
N ASN A 78 -7.35 -13.42 6.96
CA ASN A 78 -6.40 -12.53 7.64
C ASN A 78 -7.16 -11.43 8.40
N THR A 79 -6.63 -11.00 9.55
CA THR A 79 -7.18 -9.91 10.38
C THR A 79 -6.26 -8.69 10.37
N MET A 80 -6.54 -7.73 9.47
CA MET A 80 -5.86 -6.43 9.47
C MET A 80 -6.30 -5.62 10.70
N THR A 81 -5.33 -5.06 11.41
CA THR A 81 -5.50 -4.49 12.76
C THR A 81 -5.21 -3.00 12.78
N ASN A 82 -6.17 -2.16 13.18
CA ASN A 82 -5.97 -0.73 13.38
C ASN A 82 -6.50 -0.28 14.76
N THR A 83 -5.69 -0.57 15.78
CA THR A 83 -5.90 -0.17 17.19
C THR A 83 -5.86 1.34 17.40
N THR A 84 -5.32 2.12 16.46
CA THR A 84 -5.29 3.59 16.54
C THR A 84 -6.69 4.20 16.45
N THR A 85 -7.62 3.54 15.75
CA THR A 85 -9.04 3.95 15.65
C THR A 85 -10.04 2.84 15.96
N ASP A 86 -9.60 1.77 16.65
CA ASP A 86 -10.38 0.56 16.97
C ASP A 86 -11.14 -0.04 15.76
N GLN A 87 -10.50 -0.03 14.59
CA GLN A 87 -10.99 -0.62 13.36
C GLN A 87 -10.27 -1.93 13.04
N TYR A 88 -11.00 -2.94 12.56
CA TYR A 88 -10.44 -4.26 12.26
C TYR A 88 -11.09 -4.83 10.99
N VAL A 89 -10.28 -5.32 10.05
CA VAL A 89 -10.76 -5.87 8.77
C VAL A 89 -10.42 -7.35 8.68
N VAL A 90 -11.43 -8.21 8.76
CA VAL A 90 -11.31 -9.66 8.59
C VAL A 90 -11.60 -10.03 7.14
N GLN A 91 -10.54 -10.26 6.38
CA GLN A 91 -10.63 -10.75 5.02
C GLN A 91 -10.69 -12.28 5.03
N ILE A 92 -11.54 -12.86 4.18
CA ILE A 92 -11.76 -14.31 4.11
C ILE A 92 -11.46 -14.79 2.70
N SER A 93 -10.80 -15.94 2.57
CA SER A 93 -10.50 -16.55 1.28
C SER A 93 -11.79 -16.95 0.55
N ASP A 94 -12.00 -16.44 -0.67
CA ASP A 94 -13.17 -16.77 -1.49
C ASP A 94 -13.23 -18.25 -1.93
N ARG A 95 -12.16 -19.01 -1.67
CA ARG A 95 -12.06 -20.46 -1.86
C ARG A 95 -12.42 -21.26 -0.60
N LEU A 96 -12.72 -20.61 0.53
CA LEU A 96 -13.05 -21.27 1.79
C LEU A 96 -14.39 -22.04 1.69
N PRO A 97 -14.43 -23.34 2.03
CA PRO A 97 -15.70 -24.07 2.18
C PRO A 97 -16.50 -23.53 3.37
N SER A 98 -17.80 -23.29 3.17
CA SER A 98 -18.64 -22.55 4.11
C SER A 98 -18.89 -23.29 5.43
N GLU A 99 -18.68 -24.61 5.47
CA GLU A 99 -18.69 -25.43 6.69
C GLU A 99 -17.59 -25.02 7.69
N PHE A 100 -16.43 -24.56 7.21
CA PHE A 100 -15.32 -24.13 8.06
C PHE A 100 -15.41 -22.65 8.48
N LEU A 101 -16.21 -21.84 7.79
CA LEU A 101 -16.31 -20.38 8.00
C LEU A 101 -16.52 -20.01 9.47
N THR A 102 -17.44 -20.67 10.19
CA THR A 102 -17.71 -20.36 11.61
C THR A 102 -16.52 -20.63 12.54
N ARG A 103 -15.66 -21.58 12.19
CA ARG A 103 -14.42 -21.90 12.92
C ARG A 103 -13.30 -20.91 12.59
N VAL A 104 -13.21 -20.48 11.32
CA VAL A 104 -12.29 -19.40 10.90
C VAL A 104 -12.67 -18.09 11.59
N LEU A 105 -13.94 -17.68 11.56
CA LEU A 105 -14.42 -16.50 12.28
C LEU A 105 -14.10 -16.55 13.79
N ALA A 106 -14.15 -17.73 14.41
CA ALA A 106 -13.74 -17.87 15.81
C ALA A 106 -12.24 -17.56 15.99
N HIS A 107 -11.38 -18.05 15.09
CA HIS A 107 -9.93 -17.76 15.08
C HIS A 107 -9.67 -16.25 14.96
N GLU A 108 -10.22 -15.62 13.92
CA GLU A 108 -10.00 -14.19 13.62
C GLU A 108 -10.52 -13.27 14.75
N VAL A 109 -11.70 -13.55 15.32
CA VAL A 109 -12.22 -12.79 16.49
C VAL A 109 -11.36 -13.02 17.74
N GLY A 110 -10.75 -14.20 17.89
CA GLY A 110 -9.77 -14.48 18.95
C GLY A 110 -8.47 -13.69 18.80
N GLU A 111 -7.92 -13.62 17.59
CA GLU A 111 -6.74 -12.81 17.26
C GLU A 111 -6.98 -11.31 17.49
N LEU A 112 -8.12 -10.81 16.99
CA LEU A 112 -8.57 -9.41 17.10
C LEU A 112 -8.63 -8.95 18.55
N ILE A 113 -9.35 -9.68 19.40
CA ILE A 113 -9.54 -9.31 20.81
C ILE A 113 -8.21 -9.36 21.57
N ALA A 114 -7.34 -10.34 21.29
CA ALA A 114 -6.02 -10.40 21.92
C ALA A 114 -5.10 -9.25 21.49
N ALA A 115 -5.13 -8.85 20.21
CA ALA A 115 -4.38 -7.70 19.71
C ALA A 115 -4.87 -6.39 20.36
N ARG A 116 -6.19 -6.18 20.39
CA ARG A 116 -6.86 -5.02 21.01
C ARG A 116 -6.57 -4.93 22.52
N ASP A 117 -6.79 -6.01 23.26
CA ASP A 117 -6.53 -6.08 24.70
C ASP A 117 -5.08 -5.73 25.03
N ARG A 118 -4.13 -6.25 24.26
CA ARG A 118 -2.69 -6.07 24.51
C ARG A 118 -2.19 -4.69 24.08
N SER A 119 -2.68 -4.16 22.96
CA SER A 119 -2.35 -2.79 22.51
C SER A 119 -2.97 -1.71 23.42
N SER A 120 -4.15 -1.95 23.99
CA SER A 120 -4.75 -1.07 25.01
C SER A 120 -3.87 -0.90 26.26
N GLN A 121 -3.11 -1.95 26.62
CA GLN A 121 -2.12 -1.95 27.71
C GLN A 121 -0.77 -1.33 27.28
N GLY A 122 -0.61 -0.94 26.01
CA GLY A 122 0.62 -0.42 25.42
C GLY A 122 1.68 -1.49 25.14
N LEU A 123 1.32 -2.78 25.13
CA LEU A 123 2.28 -3.88 25.01
C LEU A 123 2.42 -4.34 23.55
N ALA A 124 3.66 -4.52 23.09
CA ALA A 124 3.98 -5.15 21.80
C ALA A 124 3.48 -6.62 21.75
N PRO A 125 3.00 -7.11 20.59
CA PRO A 125 2.45 -8.47 20.47
C PRO A 125 3.49 -9.55 20.76
N VAL A 126 3.04 -10.69 21.31
CA VAL A 126 3.91 -11.86 21.50
C VAL A 126 4.13 -12.51 20.12
N ARG A 127 5.39 -12.55 19.67
CA ARG A 127 5.75 -13.08 18.34
C ARG A 127 5.67 -14.60 18.24
N GLU A 128 5.90 -15.30 19.35
CA GLU A 128 6.04 -16.75 19.40
C GLU A 128 4.74 -17.41 19.86
N ASN A 129 4.35 -18.49 19.18
CA ASN A 129 3.09 -19.18 19.44
C ASN A 129 3.32 -20.32 20.43
N LEU A 130 2.95 -20.11 21.70
CA LEU A 130 3.12 -21.07 22.79
C LEU A 130 2.33 -22.37 22.53
N LEU A 131 1.23 -22.28 21.78
CA LEU A 131 0.41 -23.41 21.36
C LEU A 131 0.87 -24.05 20.05
N SER A 132 2.03 -23.69 19.48
CA SER A 132 2.66 -24.58 18.49
C SER A 132 3.19 -25.83 19.21
N GLN A 133 2.89 -27.02 18.69
CA GLN A 133 3.39 -28.30 19.22
C GLN A 133 4.92 -28.31 19.36
N GLU A 134 5.63 -27.72 18.40
CA GLU A 134 7.09 -27.66 18.30
C GLU A 134 7.74 -26.53 19.12
N ALA A 135 6.96 -25.60 19.69
CA ALA A 135 7.52 -24.47 20.41
C ALA A 135 8.30 -24.89 21.67
N ASP A 136 9.54 -24.39 21.82
CA ASP A 136 10.22 -24.41 23.11
C ASP A 136 9.48 -23.50 24.10
N ILE A 137 9.15 -24.10 25.24
CA ILE A 137 8.37 -23.49 26.30
C ILE A 137 9.27 -22.81 27.32
N GLY A 138 10.50 -23.29 27.59
CA GLY A 138 11.37 -22.72 28.62
C GLY A 138 10.63 -22.29 29.91
N ASP A 139 10.73 -20.99 30.23
CA ASP A 139 9.97 -20.28 31.26
C ASP A 139 8.86 -19.34 30.67
N ARG A 140 8.43 -19.58 29.43
CA ARG A 140 7.48 -18.76 28.66
C ARG A 140 6.03 -19.09 29.02
N HIS A 141 5.26 -18.07 29.37
CA HIS A 141 3.85 -18.21 29.80
C HIS A 141 2.90 -17.20 29.14
N GLU A 142 3.39 -16.34 28.24
CA GLU A 142 2.55 -15.43 27.45
C GLU A 142 2.00 -16.14 26.19
N LEU A 143 0.84 -15.68 25.72
CA LEU A 143 0.13 -16.21 24.54
C LEU A 143 0.14 -15.16 23.43
N SER A 144 0.34 -15.58 22.18
CA SER A 144 0.19 -14.71 21.01
C SER A 144 -1.29 -14.48 20.64
N SER A 145 -1.56 -13.48 19.80
CA SER A 145 -2.90 -13.32 19.19
C SER A 145 -3.36 -14.61 18.51
N ARG A 146 -2.46 -15.33 17.87
CA ARG A 146 -2.73 -16.61 17.21
C ARG A 146 -2.98 -17.77 18.17
N ASP A 147 -2.31 -17.80 19.31
CA ASP A 147 -2.65 -18.72 20.41
C ASP A 147 -4.08 -18.43 20.92
N HIS A 148 -4.44 -17.15 21.05
CA HIS A 148 -5.81 -16.75 21.39
C HIS A 148 -6.83 -17.13 20.29
N GLY A 149 -6.48 -17.02 19.01
CA GLY A 149 -7.27 -17.56 17.90
C GLY A 149 -7.46 -19.09 17.98
N ARG A 150 -6.40 -19.84 18.31
CA ARG A 150 -6.52 -21.30 18.58
C ARG A 150 -7.41 -21.61 19.78
N ILE A 151 -7.32 -20.82 20.86
CA ILE A 151 -8.20 -20.95 22.03
C ILE A 151 -9.66 -20.64 21.68
N ALA A 152 -9.90 -19.66 20.81
CA ALA A 152 -11.24 -19.32 20.33
C ALA A 152 -11.84 -20.45 19.46
N GLU A 153 -11.06 -21.09 18.59
CA GLU A 153 -11.48 -22.33 17.90
C GLU A 153 -11.80 -23.47 18.88
N LEU A 154 -10.96 -23.69 19.91
CA LEU A 154 -11.22 -24.71 20.95
C LEU A 154 -12.53 -24.42 21.69
N ASN A 155 -12.80 -23.15 22.02
CA ASN A 155 -14.05 -22.70 22.66
C ASN A 155 -15.28 -22.91 21.74
N TRP A 156 -15.15 -22.63 20.45
CA TRP A 156 -16.18 -22.86 19.44
C TRP A 156 -16.51 -24.34 19.27
N LEU A 157 -15.50 -25.18 19.03
CA LEU A 157 -15.67 -26.62 18.83
C LEU A 157 -16.19 -27.33 20.08
N ALA A 158 -15.70 -26.96 21.27
CA ALA A 158 -16.26 -27.44 22.54
C ALA A 158 -17.72 -27.04 22.76
N THR A 159 -18.11 -25.85 22.30
CA THR A 159 -19.50 -25.39 22.38
C THR A 159 -20.39 -26.22 21.47
N ARG A 160 -19.99 -26.46 20.21
CA ARG A 160 -20.73 -27.29 19.24
C ARG A 160 -20.78 -28.77 19.64
N ALA A 161 -19.69 -29.33 20.16
CA ALA A 161 -19.66 -30.69 20.68
C ALA A 161 -20.62 -30.91 21.88
N SER A 162 -20.95 -29.83 22.59
CA SER A 162 -21.88 -29.79 23.73
C SER A 162 -23.26 -29.23 23.39
N ASP A 163 -23.57 -29.02 22.10
CA ASP A 163 -24.82 -28.37 21.68
C ASP A 163 -25.93 -29.40 21.47
N VAL A 164 -27.03 -29.27 22.22
CA VAL A 164 -28.17 -30.19 22.17
C VAL A 164 -29.00 -30.04 20.90
N GLU A 165 -29.02 -28.84 20.29
CA GLU A 165 -29.79 -28.53 19.08
C GLU A 165 -29.14 -29.08 17.80
N LEU A 166 -27.81 -29.32 17.84
CA LEU A 166 -27.11 -29.99 16.74
C LEU A 166 -27.45 -31.49 16.69
N SER A 167 -27.41 -32.07 15.49
CA SER A 167 -27.55 -33.53 15.35
C SER A 167 -26.35 -34.27 15.95
N GLU A 168 -26.56 -35.53 16.34
CA GLU A 168 -25.50 -36.37 16.91
C GLU A 168 -24.24 -36.49 16.01
N PRO A 169 -24.35 -36.67 14.67
CA PRO A 169 -23.18 -36.62 13.79
C PRO A 169 -22.45 -35.27 13.80
N GLN A 170 -23.16 -34.14 13.95
CA GLN A 170 -22.55 -32.81 14.03
C GLN A 170 -21.83 -32.59 15.37
N ARG A 171 -22.40 -33.06 16.49
CA ARG A 171 -21.71 -33.09 17.79
C ARG A 171 -20.46 -33.96 17.73
N ALA A 172 -20.56 -35.16 17.14
CA ALA A 172 -19.45 -36.10 17.02
C ALA A 172 -18.32 -35.54 16.14
N GLY A 173 -18.66 -34.91 15.01
CA GLY A 173 -17.70 -34.20 14.15
C GLY A 173 -17.00 -33.06 14.89
N ALA A 174 -17.73 -32.18 15.57
CA ALA A 174 -17.15 -31.10 16.36
C ALA A 174 -16.24 -31.62 17.51
N ARG A 175 -16.57 -32.79 18.10
CA ARG A 175 -15.73 -33.45 19.10
C ARG A 175 -14.44 -34.04 18.49
N ALA A 176 -14.52 -34.63 17.30
CA ALA A 176 -13.36 -35.12 16.56
C ALA A 176 -12.42 -33.97 16.17
N ASP A 177 -12.95 -32.88 15.62
CA ASP A 177 -12.21 -31.66 15.29
C ASP A 177 -11.55 -31.03 16.52
N LEU A 178 -12.26 -31.00 17.66
CA LEU A 178 -11.70 -30.58 18.95
C LEU A 178 -10.53 -31.47 19.38
N SER A 179 -10.69 -32.79 19.24
CA SER A 179 -9.65 -33.78 19.58
C SER A 179 -8.39 -33.62 18.70
N ALA A 180 -8.57 -33.31 17.41
CA ALA A 180 -7.47 -33.02 16.47
C ALA A 180 -6.79 -31.68 16.75
N LEU A 181 -7.57 -30.62 17.03
CA LEU A 181 -7.01 -29.30 17.36
C LEU A 181 -6.21 -29.32 18.67
N ILE A 182 -6.64 -30.09 19.67
CA ILE A 182 -5.89 -30.33 20.92
C ILE A 182 -4.51 -30.98 20.65
N ASP A 183 -4.38 -31.79 19.59
CA ASP A 183 -3.10 -32.38 19.15
C ASP A 183 -2.19 -31.28 18.58
N HIS A 184 -2.67 -30.55 17.58
CA HIS A 184 -1.92 -29.46 16.93
C HIS A 184 -1.54 -28.32 17.89
N CYS A 185 -2.39 -28.04 18.89
CA CYS A 185 -2.10 -27.04 19.93
C CYS A 185 -1.02 -27.49 20.94
N GLY A 186 -0.45 -28.70 20.77
CA GLY A 186 0.52 -29.27 21.69
C GLY A 186 -0.01 -29.50 23.11
N LEU A 187 -1.34 -29.54 23.29
CA LEU A 187 -2.03 -29.72 24.57
C LEU A 187 -2.13 -31.20 24.97
N ARG A 188 -1.88 -32.12 24.03
CA ARG A 188 -1.75 -33.56 24.24
C ARG A 188 -0.29 -33.99 24.04
N PRO A 189 0.30 -34.86 24.90
CA PRO A 189 1.55 -35.54 24.59
C PRO A 189 1.31 -36.64 23.52
N VAL A 190 2.18 -36.70 22.53
CA VAL A 190 2.12 -37.58 21.35
C VAL A 190 3.22 -38.65 21.33
N SER A 191 4.33 -38.44 22.05
CA SER A 191 5.43 -39.40 22.22
C SER A 191 4.93 -40.73 22.77
N ALA A 192 5.47 -41.83 22.23
CA ALA A 192 5.07 -43.17 22.59
C ALA A 192 5.30 -43.48 24.08
N LEU A 193 4.42 -44.29 24.69
CA LEU A 193 4.52 -44.69 26.10
C LEU A 193 5.83 -45.43 26.45
N THR A 194 6.57 -45.89 25.44
CA THR A 194 7.89 -46.54 25.57
C THR A 194 9.06 -45.56 25.73
N GLU A 195 8.87 -44.27 25.41
CA GLU A 195 9.93 -43.25 25.37
C GLU A 195 9.80 -42.31 26.58
N ALA A 196 10.08 -42.86 27.77
CA ALA A 196 9.71 -42.26 29.06
C ALA A 196 10.18 -40.81 29.26
N ASP A 197 11.40 -40.45 28.80
CA ASP A 197 11.95 -39.11 28.98
C ASP A 197 11.32 -38.08 28.02
N ALA A 198 11.10 -38.47 26.76
CA ALA A 198 10.38 -37.65 25.78
C ALA A 198 8.92 -37.45 26.21
N GLN A 199 8.24 -38.53 26.60
CA GLN A 199 6.87 -38.49 27.12
C GLN A 199 6.75 -37.63 28.39
N THR A 200 7.72 -37.70 29.31
CA THR A 200 7.75 -36.85 30.51
C THR A 200 7.93 -35.38 30.16
N THR A 201 8.77 -35.09 29.16
CA THR A 201 9.05 -33.73 28.68
C THR A 201 7.82 -33.13 28.01
N GLU A 202 7.24 -33.81 27.03
CA GLU A 202 5.97 -33.37 26.39
C GLU A 202 4.83 -33.23 27.40
N ARG A 203 4.71 -34.14 28.38
CA ARG A 203 3.67 -34.06 29.40
C ARG A 203 3.88 -32.91 30.38
N LYS A 204 5.11 -32.44 30.58
CA LYS A 204 5.38 -31.15 31.25
C LYS A 204 4.92 -30.00 30.34
N SER A 205 5.35 -29.99 29.08
CA SER A 205 5.06 -28.93 28.11
C SER A 205 3.56 -28.72 27.87
N ALA A 206 2.80 -29.80 27.61
CA ALA A 206 1.36 -29.79 27.46
C ALA A 206 0.63 -29.21 28.69
N ARG A 207 1.15 -29.45 29.91
CA ARG A 207 0.59 -28.88 31.14
C ARG A 207 0.91 -27.40 31.29
N SER A 208 2.07 -26.92 30.85
CA SER A 208 2.38 -25.49 30.76
C SER A 208 1.46 -24.76 29.78
N ARG A 209 1.28 -25.31 28.56
CA ARG A 209 0.34 -24.78 27.55
C ARG A 209 -1.10 -24.72 28.09
N LEU A 210 -1.56 -25.80 28.71
CA LEU A 210 -2.89 -25.85 29.32
C LEU A 210 -3.05 -24.84 30.46
N TYR A 211 -2.02 -24.64 31.29
CA TYR A 211 -2.03 -23.66 32.38
C TYR A 211 -2.13 -22.21 31.85
N ALA A 212 -1.30 -21.84 30.87
CA ALA A 212 -1.35 -20.53 30.24
C ALA A 212 -2.73 -20.26 29.59
N SER A 213 -3.26 -21.22 28.82
CA SER A 213 -4.57 -21.08 28.17
C SER A 213 -5.78 -21.11 29.12
N TRP A 214 -5.62 -21.58 30.37
CA TRP A 214 -6.73 -21.99 31.23
C TRP A 214 -7.79 -20.90 31.43
N ASN A 215 -7.34 -19.66 31.63
CA ASN A 215 -8.21 -18.53 31.90
C ASN A 215 -9.05 -18.12 30.68
N SER A 216 -8.54 -18.32 29.47
CA SER A 216 -9.23 -18.04 28.19
C SER A 216 -10.07 -19.21 27.68
N LEU A 217 -9.94 -20.42 28.26
CA LEU A 217 -10.81 -21.55 27.95
C LEU A 217 -12.19 -21.40 28.60
N SER A 218 -13.25 -21.63 27.83
CA SER A 218 -14.64 -21.53 28.26
C SER A 218 -15.05 -22.63 29.25
N SER A 219 -16.17 -22.42 29.95
CA SER A 219 -16.76 -23.40 30.86
C SER A 219 -17.12 -24.73 30.18
N LYS A 220 -17.44 -24.72 28.87
CA LYS A 220 -17.64 -25.92 28.04
C LYS A 220 -16.32 -26.55 27.59
N ALA A 221 -15.31 -25.74 27.28
CA ALA A 221 -14.01 -26.23 26.79
C ALA A 221 -13.18 -26.93 27.87
N ARG A 222 -13.08 -26.37 29.07
CA ARG A 222 -12.28 -26.92 30.18
C ARG A 222 -12.53 -28.42 30.47
N PRO A 223 -13.77 -28.91 30.66
CA PRO A 223 -14.03 -30.35 30.92
C PRO A 223 -13.80 -31.25 29.70
N LEU A 224 -14.09 -30.77 28.49
CA LEU A 224 -13.84 -31.54 27.26
C LEU A 224 -12.35 -31.69 26.99
N ILE A 225 -11.56 -30.62 27.14
CA ILE A 225 -10.10 -30.67 27.00
C ILE A 225 -9.48 -31.57 28.09
N ALA A 226 -9.93 -31.50 29.34
CA ALA A 226 -9.48 -32.42 30.41
C ALA A 226 -9.81 -33.92 30.14
N THR A 227 -10.72 -34.19 29.20
CA THR A 227 -11.04 -35.54 28.71
C THR A 227 -10.19 -35.90 27.49
N LEU A 228 -10.12 -35.01 26.49
CA LEU A 228 -9.50 -35.27 25.19
C LEU A 228 -7.97 -35.06 25.14
N ALA A 229 -7.38 -34.24 26.01
CA ALA A 229 -5.93 -33.96 26.06
C ALA A 229 -5.08 -35.09 26.68
N ARG A 230 -5.67 -36.28 26.84
CA ARG A 230 -4.99 -37.50 27.30
C ARG A 230 -4.25 -38.15 26.12
N PRO A 231 -3.17 -38.93 26.38
CA PRO A 231 -2.54 -39.77 25.35
C PRO A 231 -3.59 -40.65 24.64
N ILE A 232 -3.37 -40.97 23.37
CA ILE A 232 -4.36 -41.64 22.50
C ILE A 232 -4.81 -42.99 23.06
N GLU A 233 -3.94 -43.69 23.80
CA GLU A 233 -4.18 -44.96 24.49
C GLU A 233 -5.11 -44.85 25.71
N HIS A 234 -5.43 -43.63 26.13
CA HIS A 234 -6.28 -43.30 27.29
C HIS A 234 -7.56 -42.52 26.89
N LEU A 235 -7.87 -42.47 25.59
CA LEU A 235 -9.13 -41.93 25.06
C LEU A 235 -10.20 -43.02 24.95
N ASP A 236 -11.46 -42.62 24.73
CA ASP A 236 -12.49 -43.55 24.27
C ASP A 236 -12.11 -44.12 22.89
N PRO A 237 -12.41 -45.40 22.56
CA PRO A 237 -12.11 -45.97 21.26
C PRO A 237 -12.64 -45.15 20.06
N THR A 238 -13.76 -44.45 20.23
CA THR A 238 -14.34 -43.56 19.22
C THR A 238 -13.48 -42.31 19.01
N ASP A 239 -13.07 -41.65 20.11
CA ASP A 239 -12.20 -40.47 20.08
C ASP A 239 -10.79 -40.81 19.56
N ALA A 240 -10.27 -41.99 19.93
CA ALA A 240 -8.98 -42.50 19.47
C ALA A 240 -8.98 -42.80 17.96
N ALA A 241 -10.02 -43.48 17.46
CA ALA A 241 -10.16 -43.77 16.03
C ALA A 241 -10.31 -42.49 15.19
N ALA A 242 -11.09 -41.51 15.67
CA ALA A 242 -11.24 -40.22 15.00
C ALA A 242 -9.92 -39.42 14.98
N LEU A 243 -9.17 -39.40 16.09
CA LEU A 243 -7.85 -38.77 16.16
C LEU A 243 -6.84 -39.44 15.22
N GLN A 244 -6.80 -40.77 15.16
CA GLN A 244 -5.89 -41.48 14.25
C GLN A 244 -6.23 -41.18 12.79
N ALA A 245 -7.51 -41.19 12.40
CA ALA A 245 -7.93 -40.83 11.05
C ALA A 245 -7.56 -39.39 10.67
N SER A 246 -7.55 -38.47 11.64
CA SER A 246 -7.08 -37.09 11.46
C SER A 246 -5.55 -37.03 11.25
N ARG A 247 -4.77 -37.72 12.07
CA ARG A 247 -3.30 -37.86 11.90
C ARG A 247 -2.93 -38.48 10.55
N ASP A 248 -3.63 -39.53 10.14
CA ASP A 248 -3.46 -40.20 8.85
C ASP A 248 -3.84 -39.30 7.67
N ALA A 249 -4.75 -38.33 7.85
CA ALA A 249 -5.06 -37.30 6.86
C ALA A 249 -3.97 -36.22 6.80
N ALA A 250 -3.51 -35.72 7.95
CA ALA A 250 -2.44 -34.72 8.04
C ALA A 250 -1.14 -35.21 7.37
N GLN A 251 -0.68 -36.43 7.70
CA GLN A 251 0.52 -37.01 7.07
C GLN A 251 0.38 -37.24 5.55
N ARG A 252 -0.84 -37.42 5.03
CA ARG A 252 -1.08 -37.52 3.58
C ARG A 252 -1.00 -36.16 2.89
N ALA A 253 -1.48 -35.10 3.55
CA ALA A 253 -1.34 -33.73 3.05
C ALA A 253 0.12 -33.26 3.10
N GLU A 254 0.81 -33.50 4.21
CA GLU A 254 2.24 -33.18 4.41
C GLU A 254 3.12 -33.77 3.29
N ARG A 255 2.99 -35.08 3.01
CA ARG A 255 3.73 -35.76 1.94
C ARG A 255 3.39 -35.24 0.53
N GLN A 256 2.20 -34.64 0.33
CA GLN A 256 1.85 -33.97 -0.92
C GLN A 256 2.47 -32.58 -1.02
N VAL A 257 2.67 -31.88 0.11
CA VAL A 257 3.34 -30.58 0.17
C VAL A 257 4.86 -30.72 0.02
N GLU A 258 5.50 -31.69 0.70
CA GLU A 258 6.94 -31.94 0.55
C GLU A 258 7.32 -32.42 -0.86
N ALA A 259 6.42 -33.11 -1.56
CA ALA A 259 6.59 -33.47 -2.97
C ALA A 259 6.50 -32.26 -3.93
N PHE A 260 6.07 -31.09 -3.44
CA PHE A 260 5.87 -29.87 -4.22
C PHE A 260 6.82 -28.73 -3.83
N ILE A 261 7.27 -28.68 -2.57
CA ILE A 261 8.14 -27.63 -2.04
C ILE A 261 9.56 -28.17 -1.83
N GLY A 262 10.42 -27.98 -2.83
CA GLY A 262 11.86 -28.14 -2.67
C GLY A 262 12.41 -27.08 -1.69
N ARG A 263 12.66 -27.47 -0.43
CA ARG A 263 13.18 -26.56 0.60
C ARG A 263 14.49 -25.91 0.16
N ARG A 264 14.58 -24.58 0.27
CA ARG A 264 15.82 -23.82 0.08
C ARG A 264 15.94 -22.73 1.14
N GLU A 265 16.37 -23.14 2.33
CA GLU A 265 16.73 -22.21 3.40
C GLU A 265 17.95 -21.40 2.98
N VAL A 266 17.89 -20.08 3.18
CA VAL A 266 19.00 -19.15 2.99
C VAL A 266 19.01 -18.21 4.18
N THR A 267 19.76 -18.57 5.22
CA THR A 267 19.92 -17.76 6.43
C THR A 267 20.81 -16.55 6.15
N MET A 268 20.18 -15.39 6.03
CA MET A 268 20.82 -14.07 5.97
C MET A 268 20.37 -13.24 7.18
N PRO A 269 21.14 -12.22 7.61
CA PRO A 269 20.68 -11.31 8.65
C PRO A 269 19.36 -10.63 8.24
N MET A 270 18.40 -10.63 9.16
CA MET A 270 17.09 -10.03 8.98
C MET A 270 17.20 -8.49 9.07
N PRO A 271 16.49 -7.69 8.26
CA PRO A 271 16.60 -6.24 8.35
C PRO A 271 15.98 -5.72 9.66
N GLY A 272 16.56 -4.67 10.24
CA GLY A 272 16.21 -4.14 11.56
C GLY A 272 16.87 -4.85 12.73
N TYR A 273 17.69 -5.88 12.47
CA TYR A 273 18.44 -6.63 13.48
C TYR A 273 19.94 -6.39 13.38
N ASP A 274 20.64 -6.66 14.47
CA ASP A 274 22.10 -6.65 14.57
C ASP A 274 22.72 -7.97 14.07
N GLN A 275 24.05 -8.06 14.17
CA GLN A 275 24.82 -9.26 13.80
C GLN A 275 24.53 -10.51 14.65
N ASN A 276 23.83 -10.37 15.77
CA ASN A 276 23.42 -11.46 16.65
C ASN A 276 21.96 -11.90 16.41
N GLY A 277 21.23 -11.23 15.50
CA GLY A 277 19.79 -11.45 15.30
C GLY A 277 18.90 -10.81 16.37
N LEU A 278 19.39 -9.80 17.08
CA LEU A 278 18.64 -9.01 18.06
C LEU A 278 18.16 -7.68 17.43
N PRO A 279 16.95 -7.19 17.71
CA PRO A 279 16.49 -5.90 17.16
C PRO A 279 17.39 -4.74 17.59
N LEU A 280 17.61 -3.78 16.69
CA LEU A 280 18.41 -2.59 16.99
C LEU A 280 17.73 -1.71 18.08
N PRO A 281 18.48 -1.22 19.09
CA PRO A 281 17.94 -0.31 20.10
C PRO A 281 17.42 1.00 19.50
N ARG A 282 16.29 1.50 20.02
CA ARG A 282 15.55 2.65 19.46
C ARG A 282 16.39 3.94 19.46
N ASP A 283 17.19 4.12 20.51
CA ASP A 283 18.15 5.22 20.69
C ASP A 283 19.35 5.15 19.72
N GLN A 284 19.54 4.02 19.03
CA GLN A 284 20.63 3.80 18.09
C GLN A 284 20.18 3.83 16.62
N LEU A 285 18.87 3.90 16.34
CA LEU A 285 18.33 3.87 14.97
C LEU A 285 18.88 5.00 14.08
N GLU A 286 19.05 6.21 14.63
CA GLU A 286 19.60 7.35 13.89
C GLU A 286 21.04 7.08 13.43
N ALA A 287 21.95 6.80 14.37
CA ALA A 287 23.35 6.47 14.08
C ALA A 287 23.50 5.18 13.25
N ALA A 288 22.60 4.21 13.39
CA ALA A 288 22.56 3.02 12.55
C ALA A 288 22.16 3.36 11.10
N SER A 289 21.22 4.30 10.90
CA SER A 289 20.81 4.74 9.55
C SER A 289 21.96 5.46 8.82
N GLU A 290 22.79 6.24 9.53
CA GLU A 290 24.00 6.83 8.96
C GLU A 290 25.03 5.75 8.55
N GLN A 291 25.28 4.77 9.43
CA GLN A 291 26.24 3.68 9.17
C GLN A 291 25.82 2.78 8.00
N TRP A 292 24.52 2.47 7.87
CA TRP A 292 24.03 1.67 6.75
C TRP A 292 24.03 2.44 5.42
N ALA A 293 23.77 3.75 5.44
CA ALA A 293 23.93 4.62 4.27
C ALA A 293 25.39 4.72 3.81
N GLU A 294 26.35 4.90 4.74
CA GLU A 294 27.79 4.84 4.44
C GLU A 294 28.19 3.48 3.85
N TYR A 295 27.70 2.39 4.42
CA TYR A 295 27.98 1.04 3.92
C TYR A 295 27.41 0.81 2.52
N ARG A 296 26.18 1.26 2.24
CA ARG A 296 25.57 1.24 0.89
C ARG A 296 26.39 2.04 -0.12
N ALA A 297 26.93 3.20 0.27
CA ALA A 297 27.84 3.97 -0.58
C ALA A 297 29.15 3.21 -0.88
N GLN A 298 29.72 2.50 0.10
CA GLN A 298 30.92 1.67 -0.10
C GLN A 298 30.67 0.47 -1.03
N VAL A 299 29.50 -0.18 -0.95
CA VAL A 299 29.10 -1.24 -1.89
C VAL A 299 28.85 -0.65 -3.29
N SER A 300 28.23 0.53 -3.37
CA SER A 300 28.01 1.25 -4.62
C SER A 300 29.31 1.55 -5.36
N GLU A 301 30.30 2.15 -4.68
CA GLU A 301 31.58 2.49 -5.29
C GLU A 301 32.33 1.25 -5.78
N ARG A 302 32.34 0.17 -5.00
CA ARG A 302 32.94 -1.12 -5.39
C ARG A 302 32.26 -1.74 -6.62
N THR A 303 30.93 -1.64 -6.70
CA THR A 303 30.14 -2.14 -7.83
C THR A 303 30.40 -1.31 -9.09
N ALA A 304 30.44 0.02 -8.96
CA ALA A 304 30.76 0.94 -10.05
C ALA A 304 32.16 0.66 -10.62
N GLN A 305 33.19 0.57 -9.78
CA GLN A 305 34.57 0.25 -10.20
C GLN A 305 34.67 -1.12 -10.90
N ALA A 306 33.91 -2.12 -10.46
CA ALA A 306 33.86 -3.44 -11.11
C ALA A 306 33.20 -3.39 -12.51
N ILE A 307 32.20 -2.53 -12.71
CA ILE A 307 31.57 -2.29 -14.01
C ILE A 307 32.50 -1.48 -14.92
N GLU A 308 33.16 -0.42 -14.43
CA GLU A 308 34.15 0.36 -15.18
C GLU A 308 35.33 -0.50 -15.64
N GLY A 309 35.84 -1.38 -14.76
CA GLY A 309 36.90 -2.33 -15.10
C GLY A 309 36.50 -3.36 -16.17
N GLN A 310 35.22 -3.63 -16.35
CA GLN A 310 34.69 -4.50 -17.42
C GLN A 310 34.48 -3.71 -18.72
N LEU A 311 33.92 -2.49 -18.64
CA LEU A 311 33.78 -1.58 -19.79
C LEU A 311 35.13 -1.18 -20.40
N ALA A 312 36.17 -1.03 -19.58
CA ALA A 312 37.54 -0.77 -20.02
C ALA A 312 38.16 -1.91 -20.87
N GLN A 313 37.57 -3.10 -20.86
CA GLN A 313 37.97 -4.24 -21.70
C GLN A 313 37.23 -4.24 -23.06
N GLY A 314 36.29 -3.32 -23.27
CA GLY A 314 35.50 -3.19 -24.50
C GLY A 314 34.21 -4.03 -24.51
N GLU A 315 33.86 -4.69 -23.40
CA GLU A 315 32.66 -5.52 -23.28
C GLU A 315 31.57 -4.81 -22.46
N PHE A 316 30.31 -4.89 -22.90
CA PHE A 316 29.18 -4.48 -22.06
C PHE A 316 28.86 -5.58 -21.03
N PRO A 317 29.04 -5.34 -19.72
CA PRO A 317 28.82 -6.35 -18.71
C PRO A 317 27.33 -6.71 -18.61
N ARG A 318 27.02 -7.99 -18.82
CA ARG A 318 25.66 -8.53 -18.77
C ARG A 318 25.21 -8.71 -17.31
N ARG A 319 24.03 -8.20 -16.95
CA ARG A 319 23.46 -8.25 -15.59
C ARG A 319 21.93 -8.35 -15.63
N ARG A 320 21.32 -9.00 -14.63
CA ARG A 320 19.89 -8.80 -14.32
C ARG A 320 19.77 -7.42 -13.66
N VAL A 321 18.79 -6.61 -14.04
CA VAL A 321 18.72 -5.17 -13.68
C VAL A 321 17.41 -4.84 -12.99
N VAL A 322 17.50 -4.12 -11.86
CA VAL A 322 16.37 -3.55 -11.11
C VAL A 322 16.63 -2.05 -10.94
N ILE A 323 15.65 -1.20 -11.24
CA ILE A 323 15.76 0.27 -11.21
C ILE A 323 14.71 0.85 -10.26
N GLY A 324 15.14 1.53 -9.20
CA GLY A 324 14.29 1.99 -8.10
C GLY A 324 14.30 1.07 -6.88
N GLY A 325 13.62 1.46 -5.81
CA GLY A 325 13.79 0.85 -4.49
C GLY A 325 12.65 1.17 -3.52
N GLY A 326 13.01 1.57 -2.29
CA GLY A 326 12.06 1.75 -1.19
C GLY A 326 11.48 0.42 -0.71
N ALA A 327 10.20 0.39 -0.31
CA ALA A 327 9.47 -0.83 0.04
C ALA A 327 9.54 -1.96 -1.00
N SER A 328 9.84 -1.66 -2.28
CA SER A 328 10.00 -2.70 -3.32
C SER A 328 11.22 -3.60 -3.09
N LEU A 329 12.23 -3.12 -2.34
CA LEU A 329 13.44 -3.86 -2.01
C LEU A 329 13.17 -5.16 -1.24
N THR A 330 11.97 -5.30 -0.66
CA THR A 330 11.42 -6.54 -0.11
C THR A 330 11.49 -7.71 -1.09
N GLY A 331 11.19 -7.46 -2.38
CA GLY A 331 11.24 -8.47 -3.45
C GLY A 331 12.60 -8.58 -4.15
N ARG A 332 13.65 -7.91 -3.64
CA ARG A 332 14.92 -7.76 -4.35
C ARG A 332 15.69 -9.07 -4.47
N ASP A 333 15.98 -9.47 -5.70
CA ASP A 333 16.93 -10.52 -6.03
C ASP A 333 18.37 -10.09 -5.73
N ALA A 334 19.14 -10.95 -5.06
CA ALA A 334 20.50 -10.67 -4.63
C ALA A 334 21.53 -10.70 -5.78
N ASP A 335 21.33 -11.52 -6.82
CA ASP A 335 22.23 -11.57 -7.99
C ASP A 335 21.80 -10.59 -9.11
N ALA A 336 20.83 -9.71 -8.83
CA ALA A 336 20.46 -8.60 -9.71
C ALA A 336 21.19 -7.32 -9.28
N LEU A 337 21.67 -6.56 -10.27
CA LEU A 337 22.20 -5.22 -10.09
C LEU A 337 21.05 -4.25 -9.80
N LEU A 338 21.07 -3.67 -8.61
CA LEU A 338 20.17 -2.60 -8.20
C LEU A 338 20.73 -1.24 -8.62
N ILE A 339 19.93 -0.41 -9.29
CA ILE A 339 20.20 1.02 -9.46
C ILE A 339 19.13 1.82 -8.72
N ASP A 340 19.48 2.41 -7.58
CA ASP A 340 18.57 3.17 -6.75
C ASP A 340 19.30 4.25 -5.95
N GLY A 341 18.74 5.46 -5.92
CA GLY A 341 19.31 6.60 -5.21
C GLY A 341 19.24 6.40 -3.70
N ALA A 342 20.40 6.43 -3.03
CA ALA A 342 20.46 6.31 -1.57
C ALA A 342 19.62 7.42 -0.91
N GLY A 343 18.74 7.04 0.01
CA GLY A 343 17.83 7.97 0.66
C GLY A 343 16.85 8.70 -0.26
N ARG A 344 16.55 8.21 -1.48
CA ARG A 344 15.48 8.80 -2.32
C ARG A 344 14.09 8.65 -1.68
N TRP A 345 13.92 7.62 -0.86
CA TRP A 345 12.67 7.23 -0.24
C TRP A 345 12.62 7.72 1.22
N HIS A 346 11.42 8.07 1.69
CA HIS A 346 11.17 8.40 3.09
C HIS A 346 12.13 9.48 3.65
N LEU A 347 12.23 10.60 2.92
CA LEU A 347 12.99 11.80 3.29
C LEU A 347 12.25 12.74 4.27
N ASP A 348 10.99 12.44 4.58
CA ASP A 348 10.15 13.18 5.53
C ASP A 348 10.88 13.47 6.86
N PRO A 349 11.08 14.75 7.24
CA PRO A 349 11.65 15.16 8.54
C PRO A 349 10.63 15.04 9.70
N GLY A 350 9.44 14.51 9.44
CA GLY A 350 8.44 14.12 10.44
C GLY A 350 8.91 13.02 11.38
N ARG A 351 8.07 12.68 12.36
CA ARG A 351 8.42 11.71 13.43
C ARG A 351 8.56 10.25 12.96
N GLY A 352 8.22 9.97 11.71
CA GLY A 352 8.12 8.62 11.14
C GLY A 352 7.25 8.59 9.90
N ILE A 353 7.00 7.41 9.33
CA ILE A 353 5.98 7.25 8.28
C ILE A 353 4.57 7.48 8.85
N VAL A 354 3.54 7.49 8.00
CA VAL A 354 2.17 7.91 8.40
C VAL A 354 1.41 6.83 9.18
N GLN A 355 1.88 5.59 9.10
CA GLN A 355 1.39 4.40 9.77
C GLN A 355 1.95 4.21 11.19
N SER A 356 1.17 3.57 12.06
CA SER A 356 1.63 3.02 13.34
C SER A 356 2.19 1.60 13.21
N ALA A 357 2.92 1.13 14.23
CA ALA A 357 3.46 -0.24 14.22
C ALA A 357 2.38 -1.34 14.20
N ASP A 358 1.20 -1.08 14.79
CA ASP A 358 0.05 -1.98 14.70
C ASP A 358 -0.53 -2.06 13.27
N GLN A 359 -0.55 -0.93 12.54
CA GLN A 359 -1.10 -0.83 11.16
C GLN A 359 -0.20 -1.50 10.10
N ASP A 360 1.12 -1.47 10.32
CA ASP A 360 2.14 -2.06 9.44
C ASP A 360 2.69 -3.40 10.00
N ARG A 361 2.01 -4.04 10.96
CA ARG A 361 2.46 -5.28 11.62
C ARG A 361 2.88 -6.42 10.67
N ASP A 362 2.22 -6.51 9.51
CA ASP A 362 2.46 -7.52 8.48
C ASP A 362 3.87 -7.43 7.86
N LEU A 363 4.60 -6.32 8.05
CA LEU A 363 6.01 -6.20 7.65
C LEU A 363 6.90 -7.32 8.23
N ALA A 364 6.49 -7.94 9.35
CA ALA A 364 7.15 -9.11 9.92
C ALA A 364 7.03 -10.37 9.04
N GLU A 365 5.92 -10.56 8.31
CA GLU A 365 5.78 -11.64 7.33
C GLU A 365 6.50 -11.30 6.01
N TRP A 366 6.32 -10.08 5.51
CA TRP A 366 6.72 -9.73 4.15
C TRP A 366 8.18 -9.27 4.02
N MET A 367 8.69 -8.47 4.96
CA MET A 367 10.08 -7.97 4.96
C MET A 367 10.99 -8.71 5.94
N GLY A 368 10.42 -9.38 6.94
CA GLY A 368 11.18 -9.98 8.05
C GLY A 368 11.61 -8.98 9.13
N VAL A 369 11.01 -7.78 9.16
CA VAL A 369 11.30 -6.71 10.12
C VAL A 369 10.16 -6.62 11.14
N ASP A 370 10.42 -6.33 12.41
CA ASP A 370 9.32 -6.11 13.38
C ASP A 370 9.12 -4.62 13.68
N PRO A 371 8.03 -4.00 13.21
CA PRO A 371 7.59 -2.66 13.57
C PRO A 371 7.71 -2.35 15.07
N HIS A 372 7.24 -3.24 15.93
CA HIS A 372 7.07 -3.01 17.37
C HIS A 372 8.39 -2.93 18.14
N SER A 373 9.48 -3.46 17.57
CA SER A 373 10.82 -3.28 18.14
C SER A 373 11.25 -1.81 18.16
N THR A 374 10.80 -1.04 17.16
CA THR A 374 11.28 0.32 16.89
C THR A 374 10.50 1.43 17.61
N VAL A 375 9.32 1.13 18.17
CA VAL A 375 8.40 2.09 18.81
C VAL A 375 8.15 1.76 20.28
N GLU A 376 7.81 2.75 21.12
CA GLU A 376 7.50 2.52 22.53
C GLU A 376 6.16 1.80 22.73
N ARG A 377 5.14 2.18 21.96
CA ARG A 377 3.79 1.61 21.99
C ARG A 377 3.35 1.18 20.58
N PRO A 378 2.50 0.15 20.42
CA PRO A 378 2.06 -0.31 19.09
C PRO A 378 1.38 0.77 18.23
N GLY A 379 0.67 1.72 18.87
CA GLY A 379 0.01 2.83 18.19
C GLY A 379 0.91 4.01 17.79
N ASP A 380 2.21 4.00 18.10
CA ASP A 380 3.13 5.08 17.71
C ASP A 380 3.55 4.96 16.23
N ARG A 381 3.87 6.09 15.58
CA ARG A 381 4.41 6.15 14.21
C ARG A 381 5.75 5.41 14.08
N LEU A 382 5.92 4.69 12.97
CA LEU A 382 7.16 3.97 12.70
C LEU A 382 8.32 4.91 12.34
N PRO A 383 9.46 4.91 13.08
CA PRO A 383 10.53 5.90 12.92
C PRO A 383 11.17 5.88 11.53
N ILE A 384 11.43 7.08 10.99
CA ILE A 384 12.00 7.24 9.63
C ILE A 384 13.37 6.57 9.48
N HIS A 385 14.16 6.56 10.56
CA HIS A 385 15.48 5.91 10.61
C HIS A 385 15.40 4.37 10.59
N ALA A 386 14.33 3.78 11.14
CA ALA A 386 14.11 2.33 11.04
C ALA A 386 13.88 1.91 9.60
N VAL A 387 13.00 2.64 8.89
CA VAL A 387 12.71 2.41 7.47
C VAL A 387 13.99 2.51 6.63
N ARG A 388 14.81 3.54 6.85
CA ARG A 388 16.11 3.71 6.15
C ARG A 388 17.07 2.55 6.42
N VAL A 389 17.21 2.10 7.67
CA VAL A 389 18.04 0.92 8.00
C VAL A 389 17.52 -0.33 7.27
N TRP A 390 16.21 -0.57 7.24
CA TRP A 390 15.62 -1.71 6.54
C TRP A 390 15.90 -1.65 5.03
N GLU A 391 15.69 -0.49 4.40
CA GLU A 391 15.93 -0.27 2.97
C GLU A 391 17.41 -0.42 2.61
N ASP A 392 18.33 0.17 3.37
CA ASP A 392 19.77 0.08 3.08
C ASP A 392 20.32 -1.34 3.33
N GLN A 393 19.80 -2.06 4.33
CA GLN A 393 20.12 -3.48 4.54
C GLN A 393 19.58 -4.37 3.39
N LEU A 394 18.39 -4.09 2.86
CA LEU A 394 17.87 -4.79 1.67
C LEU A 394 18.66 -4.41 0.39
N ALA A 395 19.03 -3.13 0.24
CA ALA A 395 19.80 -2.62 -0.88
C ALA A 395 21.26 -3.09 -0.90
N THR A 396 21.80 -3.60 0.22
CA THR A 396 23.16 -4.12 0.32
C THR A 396 23.25 -5.66 0.34
N ARG A 397 22.14 -6.37 0.09
CA ARG A 397 22.13 -7.84 -0.13
C ARG A 397 22.90 -8.32 -1.37
N GLY A 398 23.29 -7.42 -2.27
CA GLY A 398 24.04 -7.70 -3.49
C GLY A 398 24.44 -6.41 -4.24
N ASP A 399 25.00 -6.55 -5.45
CA ASP A 399 25.48 -5.45 -6.30
C ASP A 399 24.46 -4.28 -6.38
N VAL A 400 24.88 -3.07 -6.00
CA VAL A 400 24.06 -1.85 -6.04
C VAL A 400 24.87 -0.70 -6.64
N VAL A 401 24.22 0.25 -7.31
CA VAL A 401 24.81 1.54 -7.69
C VAL A 401 23.87 2.66 -7.24
N ASN A 402 24.42 3.61 -6.48
CA ASN A 402 23.75 4.85 -6.07
C ASN A 402 23.55 5.72 -7.34
N GLY A 403 22.36 5.68 -7.92
CA GLY A 403 22.15 6.23 -9.26
C GLY A 403 20.70 6.29 -9.73
N HIS A 404 20.55 6.77 -10.95
CA HIS A 404 19.36 6.65 -11.78
C HIS A 404 19.75 5.88 -13.04
N ALA A 405 18.79 5.17 -13.66
CA ALA A 405 19.04 4.45 -14.90
C ALA A 405 17.95 4.70 -15.95
N ARG A 406 18.36 4.69 -17.22
CA ARG A 406 17.52 4.88 -18.41
C ARG A 406 17.76 3.67 -19.32
N LEU A 407 16.69 2.97 -19.71
CA LEU A 407 16.78 1.86 -20.66
C LEU A 407 16.84 2.40 -22.10
N ARG A 408 17.63 1.74 -22.94
CA ARG A 408 17.96 2.18 -24.32
C ARG A 408 18.22 1.01 -25.26
N LEU A 409 18.09 1.25 -26.56
CA LEU A 409 18.41 0.31 -27.62
C LEU A 409 19.91 0.39 -27.99
N GLY A 410 20.63 -0.70 -27.79
CA GLY A 410 21.99 -0.89 -28.27
C GLY A 410 22.09 -1.01 -29.80
N ARG A 411 23.32 -1.15 -30.30
CA ARG A 411 23.59 -1.07 -31.76
C ARG A 411 23.17 -2.30 -32.55
N ASN A 412 22.93 -3.43 -31.88
CA ASN A 412 22.60 -4.72 -32.45
C ASN A 412 21.19 -5.18 -32.01
N GLY A 413 20.35 -4.26 -31.51
CA GLY A 413 19.05 -4.59 -30.91
C GLY A 413 19.15 -5.21 -29.52
N GLU A 414 20.27 -5.03 -28.80
CA GLU A 414 20.38 -5.41 -27.39
C GLU A 414 19.77 -4.35 -26.45
N LEU A 415 19.05 -4.76 -25.41
CA LEU A 415 18.55 -3.84 -24.38
C LEU A 415 19.68 -3.47 -23.41
N LEU A 416 19.97 -2.18 -23.31
CA LEU A 416 20.99 -1.61 -22.42
C LEU A 416 20.34 -0.79 -21.30
N ALA A 417 21.01 -0.71 -20.16
CA ALA A 417 20.74 0.31 -19.14
C ALA A 417 21.92 1.29 -19.05
N GLU A 418 21.64 2.57 -19.28
CA GLU A 418 22.53 3.72 -19.06
C GLU A 418 22.34 4.19 -17.61
N ILE A 419 23.38 4.14 -16.79
CA ILE A 419 23.34 4.39 -15.35
C ILE A 419 24.08 5.70 -15.04
N GLN A 420 23.34 6.74 -14.64
CA GLN A 420 23.90 7.97 -14.12
C GLN A 420 24.11 7.84 -12.61
N ARG A 421 25.35 8.00 -12.15
CA ARG A 421 25.72 7.94 -10.72
C ARG A 421 25.27 9.21 -9.99
N LEU A 422 24.96 9.09 -8.70
CA LEU A 422 24.76 10.26 -7.83
C LEU A 422 26.08 10.68 -7.16
N GLY A 423 26.29 11.98 -7.02
CA GLY A 423 27.35 12.58 -6.21
C GLY A 423 27.01 12.63 -4.72
N ALA A 424 27.98 13.07 -3.90
CA ALA A 424 27.82 13.21 -2.46
C ALA A 424 26.81 14.30 -2.02
N ASP A 425 26.35 15.13 -2.95
CA ASP A 425 25.28 16.13 -2.77
C ASP A 425 23.91 15.65 -3.30
N GLY A 426 23.79 14.37 -3.64
CA GLY A 426 22.56 13.72 -4.13
C GLY A 426 22.19 14.02 -5.58
N LYS A 427 22.99 14.79 -6.33
CA LYS A 427 22.71 15.13 -7.75
C LYS A 427 23.33 14.12 -8.72
N GLU A 428 22.85 14.08 -9.96
CA GLU A 428 23.55 13.36 -11.05
C GLU A 428 24.99 13.88 -11.18
N SER A 429 25.95 12.97 -11.15
CA SER A 429 27.39 13.28 -11.24
C SER A 429 27.80 13.59 -12.67
N ASP A 430 28.76 14.50 -12.86
CA ASP A 430 29.41 14.77 -14.17
C ASP A 430 30.24 13.58 -14.70
N ALA A 431 30.41 12.50 -13.91
CA ALA A 431 31.12 11.30 -14.33
C ALA A 431 30.39 10.60 -15.50
N PRO A 432 31.12 9.95 -16.44
CA PRO A 432 30.49 9.19 -17.51
C PRO A 432 29.51 8.13 -16.99
N PRO A 433 28.35 7.94 -17.66
CA PRO A 433 27.39 6.91 -17.28
C PRO A 433 28.00 5.52 -17.42
N LEU A 434 27.63 4.62 -16.51
CA LEU A 434 27.95 3.21 -16.63
C LEU A 434 26.94 2.54 -17.57
N TRP A 435 27.37 1.51 -18.29
CA TRP A 435 26.54 0.77 -19.24
C TRP A 435 26.53 -0.71 -18.89
N VAL A 436 25.34 -1.31 -18.84
CA VAL A 436 25.16 -2.75 -18.63
C VAL A 436 24.18 -3.31 -19.64
N ALA A 437 24.39 -4.57 -20.06
CA ALA A 437 23.48 -5.27 -20.95
C ALA A 437 22.44 -6.06 -20.15
N CYS A 438 21.15 -5.82 -20.39
CA CYS A 438 20.07 -6.43 -19.63
C CYS A 438 19.96 -7.94 -19.90
N ALA A 439 20.03 -8.74 -18.83
CA ALA A 439 19.87 -10.18 -18.86
C ALA A 439 18.42 -10.57 -18.53
N GLY A 440 17.64 -10.89 -19.56
CA GLY A 440 16.20 -11.13 -19.40
C GLY A 440 15.43 -9.83 -19.17
N THR A 441 14.25 -9.95 -18.56
CA THR A 441 13.35 -8.83 -18.26
C THR A 441 13.87 -8.02 -17.05
N PRO A 442 14.24 -6.73 -17.21
CA PRO A 442 14.54 -5.86 -16.07
C PRO A 442 13.26 -5.45 -15.33
N SER A 443 13.42 -4.99 -14.08
CA SER A 443 12.32 -4.52 -13.22
C SER A 443 12.42 -3.03 -12.92
N ILE A 444 11.28 -2.34 -12.90
CA ILE A 444 11.20 -0.89 -12.65
C ILE A 444 10.29 -0.62 -11.45
N ALA A 445 10.87 -0.15 -10.35
CA ALA A 445 10.19 0.19 -9.11
C ALA A 445 10.47 1.66 -8.70
N THR A 446 10.38 2.59 -9.67
CA THR A 446 10.82 3.98 -9.51
C THR A 446 9.90 4.89 -8.67
N GLY A 447 9.04 4.31 -7.83
CA GLY A 447 8.11 5.00 -6.92
C GLY A 447 6.90 5.65 -7.61
N LEU A 448 6.25 6.56 -6.89
CA LEU A 448 5.13 7.36 -7.42
C LEU A 448 5.56 8.21 -8.62
N THR A 449 4.62 8.40 -9.55
CA THR A 449 4.75 9.33 -10.69
C THR A 449 4.53 10.78 -10.23
N PRO A 450 5.00 11.81 -10.96
CA PRO A 450 5.00 13.21 -10.49
C PRO A 450 3.60 13.81 -10.26
N GLU A 451 3.46 14.72 -9.29
CA GLU A 451 2.23 15.51 -9.05
C GLU A 451 1.80 16.36 -10.27
N VAL A 452 0.48 16.54 -10.43
CA VAL A 452 -0.17 17.36 -11.48
C VAL A 452 -0.07 18.86 -11.17
N VAL A 453 0.28 19.66 -12.19
CA VAL A 453 0.35 21.13 -12.06
C VAL A 453 -1.04 21.79 -11.99
N PRO A 454 -1.19 22.95 -11.33
CA PRO A 454 -2.48 23.59 -11.11
C PRO A 454 -3.18 24.01 -12.41
N GLY A 455 -4.51 23.85 -12.47
CA GLY A 455 -5.32 24.22 -13.64
C GLY A 455 -5.46 23.16 -14.74
N MET A 456 -4.72 22.04 -14.66
CA MET A 456 -4.82 20.93 -15.62
C MET A 456 -6.25 20.37 -15.76
N PRO A 457 -6.74 20.12 -17.01
CA PRO A 457 -8.07 19.54 -17.25
C PRO A 457 -8.28 18.15 -16.65
N ARG A 458 -9.50 17.91 -16.14
CA ARG A 458 -9.91 16.69 -15.41
C ARG A 458 -11.33 16.26 -15.77
N GLY A 459 -11.64 14.99 -15.53
CA GLY A 459 -12.91 14.37 -15.93
C GLY A 459 -12.86 13.90 -17.38
N ASP A 460 -13.97 14.05 -18.09
CA ASP A 460 -14.10 13.63 -19.48
C ASP A 460 -13.02 14.29 -20.36
N PHE A 461 -12.33 13.49 -21.17
CA PHE A 461 -11.25 13.92 -22.05
C PHE A 461 -10.09 14.64 -21.32
N ALA A 462 -9.83 14.32 -20.05
CA ALA A 462 -8.73 14.87 -19.26
C ALA A 462 -7.37 14.80 -19.99
N VAL A 463 -6.51 15.79 -19.74
CA VAL A 463 -5.11 15.84 -20.21
C VAL A 463 -4.28 16.36 -19.05
N GLU A 464 -3.48 15.49 -18.45
CA GLU A 464 -2.94 15.71 -17.09
C GLU A 464 -1.46 16.12 -17.08
N SER A 465 -0.78 16.02 -18.22
CA SER A 465 0.62 16.40 -18.36
C SER A 465 0.90 17.14 -19.67
N ARG A 466 1.95 17.96 -19.64
CA ARG A 466 2.50 18.63 -20.83
C ARG A 466 2.86 17.63 -21.94
N SER A 467 3.52 16.52 -21.61
CA SER A 467 3.93 15.51 -22.60
C SER A 467 2.74 14.78 -23.22
N GLU A 468 1.67 14.52 -22.45
CA GLU A 468 0.41 14.01 -23.02
C GLU A 468 -0.20 15.01 -24.01
N ALA A 469 -0.23 16.30 -23.67
CA ALA A 469 -0.72 17.34 -24.57
C ALA A 469 0.12 17.46 -25.86
N VAL A 470 1.45 17.46 -25.74
CA VAL A 470 2.36 17.49 -26.90
C VAL A 470 2.20 16.24 -27.77
N ARG A 471 2.10 15.05 -27.16
CA ARG A 471 1.87 13.78 -27.88
C ARG A 471 0.55 13.81 -28.65
N LEU A 472 -0.56 14.15 -28.00
CA LEU A 472 -1.88 14.17 -28.63
C LEU A 472 -1.96 15.18 -29.80
N ILE A 473 -1.34 16.36 -29.66
CA ILE A 473 -1.21 17.34 -30.75
C ILE A 473 -0.30 16.78 -31.87
N GLY A 474 0.79 16.11 -31.52
CA GLY A 474 1.70 15.45 -32.48
C GLY A 474 1.06 14.30 -33.24
N ASP A 475 0.19 13.53 -32.59
CA ASP A 475 -0.60 12.46 -33.22
C ASP A 475 -1.63 13.05 -34.19
N ARG A 476 -2.36 14.11 -33.78
CA ARG A 476 -3.25 14.87 -34.68
C ARG A 476 -2.52 15.49 -35.87
N LEU A 477 -1.30 15.98 -35.69
CA LEU A 477 -0.47 16.46 -36.80
C LEU A 477 -0.05 15.32 -37.75
N ARG A 478 0.14 14.09 -37.26
CA ARG A 478 0.41 12.92 -38.10
C ARG A 478 -0.80 12.56 -38.98
N GLU A 479 -2.02 12.70 -38.46
CA GLU A 479 -3.25 12.52 -39.24
C GLU A 479 -3.37 13.58 -40.35
N LEU A 480 -3.11 14.85 -40.02
CA LEU A 480 -3.17 15.95 -40.98
C LEU A 480 -2.06 15.86 -42.04
N GLU A 481 -0.87 15.39 -41.66
CA GLU A 481 0.23 15.03 -42.58
C GLU A 481 -0.20 13.89 -43.52
N GLY A 482 -0.87 12.85 -43.02
CA GLY A 482 -1.46 11.78 -43.83
C GLY A 482 -2.61 12.24 -44.75
N GLN A 483 -3.31 13.32 -44.38
CA GLN A 483 -4.30 14.00 -45.23
C GLN A 483 -3.66 14.97 -46.24
N GLY A 484 -2.34 15.10 -46.25
CA GLY A 484 -1.58 15.94 -47.19
C GLY A 484 -1.56 17.44 -46.84
N LEU A 485 -1.85 17.82 -45.59
CA LEU A 485 -1.85 19.22 -45.16
C LEU A 485 -0.41 19.77 -45.05
N PRO A 486 -0.04 20.82 -45.82
CA PRO A 486 1.32 21.36 -45.80
C PRO A 486 1.76 21.86 -44.42
N GLY A 487 3.02 21.63 -44.05
CA GLY A 487 3.61 22.06 -42.76
C GLY A 487 3.22 21.20 -41.54
N ALA A 488 2.32 20.23 -41.67
CA ALA A 488 1.91 19.37 -40.55
C ALA A 488 3.07 18.50 -40.02
N GLY A 489 3.80 17.81 -40.91
CA GLY A 489 4.99 17.02 -40.56
C GLY A 489 6.14 17.89 -39.99
N GLU A 490 6.32 19.10 -40.52
CA GLU A 490 7.32 20.06 -40.03
C GLU A 490 7.00 20.52 -38.60
N THR A 491 5.72 20.83 -38.33
CA THR A 491 5.24 21.19 -36.99
C THR A 491 5.37 20.02 -36.01
N ARG A 492 5.06 18.79 -36.45
CA ARG A 492 5.21 17.56 -35.65
C ARG A 492 6.67 17.28 -35.30
N ALA A 493 7.58 17.45 -36.25
CA ALA A 493 9.02 17.33 -36.02
C ALA A 493 9.53 18.42 -35.07
N TRP A 494 9.07 19.66 -35.22
CA TRP A 494 9.42 20.76 -34.32
C TRP A 494 8.96 20.51 -32.88
N LEU A 495 7.71 20.07 -32.66
CA LEU A 495 7.20 19.72 -31.32
C LEU A 495 8.05 18.62 -30.67
N THR A 496 8.36 17.57 -31.44
CA THR A 496 9.19 16.45 -30.99
C THR A 496 10.58 16.94 -30.55
N GLN A 497 11.18 17.86 -31.30
CA GLN A 497 12.47 18.47 -30.97
C GLN A 497 12.39 19.46 -29.80
N ALA A 498 11.30 20.21 -29.66
CA ALA A 498 11.08 21.17 -28.58
C ALA A 498 10.88 20.46 -27.22
N GLU A 499 10.16 19.34 -27.20
CA GLU A 499 10.04 18.48 -26.02
C GLU A 499 11.39 17.88 -25.62
N ARG A 500 12.11 17.25 -26.57
CA ARG A 500 13.44 16.65 -26.31
C ARG A 500 14.51 17.66 -25.95
N GLY A 501 14.41 18.89 -26.47
CA GLY A 501 15.30 20.00 -26.16
C GLY A 501 14.97 20.73 -24.86
N GLY A 502 13.92 20.32 -24.13
CA GLY A 502 13.55 20.96 -22.87
C GLY A 502 13.04 22.40 -23.00
N ALA A 503 12.52 22.79 -24.16
CA ALA A 503 11.90 24.12 -24.34
C ALA A 503 10.71 24.28 -23.36
N ASP A 504 10.42 25.48 -22.88
CA ASP A 504 9.29 25.72 -21.97
C ASP A 504 7.90 25.58 -22.65
N ALA A 505 6.85 25.40 -21.85
CA ALA A 505 5.48 25.30 -22.36
C ALA A 505 4.98 26.62 -22.97
N ARG A 506 5.49 27.76 -22.49
CA ARG A 506 5.20 29.11 -23.03
C ARG A 506 5.59 29.21 -24.51
N THR A 507 6.75 28.66 -24.88
CA THR A 507 7.33 28.59 -26.23
C THR A 507 6.58 27.60 -27.10
N VAL A 508 6.30 26.39 -26.60
CA VAL A 508 5.49 25.38 -27.30
C VAL A 508 4.10 25.92 -27.64
N LEU A 509 3.42 26.53 -26.66
CA LEU A 509 2.09 27.12 -26.84
C LEU A 509 2.12 28.34 -27.76
N GLY A 510 3.17 29.17 -27.69
CA GLY A 510 3.35 30.34 -28.55
C GLY A 510 3.51 29.97 -30.03
N ALA A 511 4.32 28.95 -30.31
CA ALA A 511 4.51 28.41 -31.66
C ALA A 511 3.22 27.78 -32.21
N LEU A 512 2.51 26.99 -31.40
CA LEU A 512 1.23 26.38 -31.78
C LEU A 512 0.15 27.42 -32.06
N LYS A 513 0.00 28.45 -31.21
CA LYS A 513 -0.96 29.56 -31.41
C LYS A 513 -0.60 30.46 -32.59
N SER A 514 0.66 30.45 -33.03
CA SER A 514 1.14 31.19 -34.20
C SER A 514 1.16 30.35 -35.48
N SER A 515 0.82 29.06 -35.39
CA SER A 515 0.84 28.14 -36.54
C SER A 515 -0.38 28.34 -37.45
N PRO A 516 -0.23 28.35 -38.78
CA PRO A 516 -1.36 28.35 -39.71
C PRO A 516 -2.23 27.07 -39.61
N LEU A 517 -1.80 26.07 -38.84
CA LEU A 517 -2.51 24.82 -38.61
C LEU A 517 -3.51 24.89 -37.43
N LEU A 518 -3.56 25.99 -36.67
CA LEU A 518 -4.35 26.08 -35.43
C LEU A 518 -5.84 25.70 -35.65
N ASP A 519 -6.47 26.25 -36.68
CA ASP A 519 -7.85 25.92 -37.04
C ASP A 519 -7.98 24.47 -37.52
N ALA A 520 -7.02 23.98 -38.32
CA ALA A 520 -7.02 22.64 -38.89
C ALA A 520 -6.83 21.53 -37.84
N LEU A 521 -6.10 21.81 -36.75
CA LEU A 521 -5.99 20.91 -35.60
C LEU A 521 -7.38 20.59 -35.04
N THR A 522 -8.20 21.61 -34.77
CA THR A 522 -9.54 21.47 -34.18
C THR A 522 -10.65 21.10 -35.17
N ALA A 523 -10.44 21.31 -36.47
CA ALA A 523 -11.45 21.08 -37.50
C ALA A 523 -11.86 19.60 -37.61
N GLY A 524 -13.17 19.34 -37.65
CA GLY A 524 -13.74 18.02 -37.92
C GLY A 524 -13.69 16.99 -36.78
N LEU A 525 -13.13 17.33 -35.62
CA LEU A 525 -12.89 16.36 -34.53
C LEU A 525 -14.13 15.90 -33.74
N GLY A 526 -15.30 16.51 -33.90
CA GLY A 526 -16.51 16.11 -33.17
C GLY A 526 -16.31 16.15 -31.64
N ALA A 527 -16.39 14.98 -30.98
CA ALA A 527 -16.15 14.84 -29.54
C ALA A 527 -14.68 15.05 -29.15
N ASP A 528 -13.72 14.58 -29.96
CA ASP A 528 -12.27 14.69 -29.70
C ASP A 528 -11.79 16.14 -29.69
N LYS A 529 -12.61 17.09 -30.17
CA LYS A 529 -12.32 18.52 -30.03
C LYS A 529 -12.14 18.90 -28.56
N ALA A 530 -12.97 18.37 -27.65
CA ALA A 530 -12.83 18.66 -26.21
C ALA A 530 -11.48 18.21 -25.67
N ARG A 531 -10.97 17.05 -26.11
CA ARG A 531 -9.64 16.55 -25.75
C ARG A 531 -8.52 17.46 -26.27
N LEU A 532 -8.66 17.95 -27.50
CA LEU A 532 -7.66 18.84 -28.10
C LEU A 532 -7.68 20.24 -27.46
N ASP A 533 -8.85 20.80 -27.20
CA ASP A 533 -9.01 22.06 -26.45
C ASP A 533 -8.41 21.92 -25.03
N ASN A 534 -8.56 20.74 -24.39
CA ASN A 534 -7.87 20.40 -23.15
C ASN A 534 -6.34 20.32 -23.30
N CYS A 535 -5.79 19.89 -24.44
CA CYS A 535 -4.34 19.94 -24.68
C CYS A 535 -3.81 21.38 -24.69
N PHE A 536 -4.54 22.33 -25.29
CA PHE A 536 -4.18 23.75 -25.25
C PHE A 536 -4.30 24.35 -23.84
N THR A 537 -5.30 23.93 -23.07
CA THR A 537 -5.42 24.32 -21.64
C THR A 537 -4.27 23.77 -20.81
N ALA A 538 -3.91 22.49 -20.97
CA ALA A 538 -2.79 21.85 -20.27
C ALA A 538 -1.44 22.56 -20.53
N LEU A 539 -1.17 22.93 -21.79
CA LEU A 539 -0.01 23.75 -22.13
C LEU A 539 -0.05 25.15 -21.51
N GLY A 540 -1.24 25.78 -21.46
CA GLY A 540 -1.44 27.08 -20.81
C GLY A 540 -1.14 27.04 -19.31
N SER A 541 -1.76 26.11 -18.58
CA SER A 541 -1.53 25.90 -17.17
C SER A 541 -0.08 25.51 -16.83
N THR A 542 0.59 24.75 -17.71
CA THR A 542 2.03 24.48 -17.55
C THR A 542 2.85 25.76 -17.70
N ALA A 543 2.54 26.62 -18.66
CA ALA A 543 3.26 27.88 -18.85
C ALA A 543 3.02 28.88 -17.70
N GLU A 544 1.82 28.93 -17.13
CA GLU A 544 1.50 29.71 -15.92
C GLU A 544 2.28 29.17 -14.70
N TRP A 545 2.35 27.85 -14.54
CA TRP A 545 3.14 27.18 -13.49
C TRP A 545 4.65 27.44 -13.60
N GLU A 546 5.22 27.27 -14.81
CA GLU A 546 6.63 27.57 -15.10
C GLU A 546 6.93 29.05 -14.77
N SER A 547 6.06 29.98 -15.20
CA SER A 547 6.19 31.43 -14.89
C SER A 547 6.19 31.70 -13.38
N ALA A 548 5.26 31.08 -12.63
CA ALA A 548 5.18 31.27 -11.19
C ALA A 548 6.44 30.76 -10.45
N ARG A 549 7.09 29.71 -10.95
CA ARG A 549 8.38 29.21 -10.43
C ARG A 549 9.55 30.13 -10.78
N GLU A 550 9.56 30.75 -11.95
CA GLU A 550 10.55 31.78 -12.34
C GLU A 550 10.43 33.03 -11.45
N GLU A 551 9.21 33.51 -11.19
CA GLU A 551 8.93 34.73 -10.42
C GLU A 551 9.03 34.54 -8.89
N ALA A 552 8.98 33.31 -8.39
CA ALA A 552 9.07 32.99 -6.97
C ALA A 552 9.79 31.65 -6.67
N PRO A 553 11.11 31.55 -6.96
CA PRO A 553 11.89 30.34 -6.66
C PRO A 553 11.78 29.91 -5.20
N GLY A 554 11.68 28.60 -4.96
CA GLY A 554 11.56 28.01 -3.61
C GLY A 554 10.18 28.14 -2.94
N ARG A 555 9.24 28.90 -3.52
CA ARG A 555 7.90 29.14 -2.95
C ARG A 555 6.74 28.61 -3.81
N VAL A 556 7.05 28.01 -4.96
CA VAL A 556 6.10 27.30 -5.85
C VAL A 556 6.66 25.90 -6.10
N LEU A 557 6.06 24.90 -5.47
CA LEU A 557 6.62 23.55 -5.34
C LEU A 557 5.64 22.48 -5.82
N LEU A 558 6.12 21.43 -6.46
CA LEU A 558 5.39 20.17 -6.55
C LEU A 558 5.47 19.46 -5.19
N GLY A 559 4.46 18.66 -4.87
CA GLY A 559 4.38 17.96 -3.60
C GLY A 559 5.58 17.04 -3.31
N ASP A 560 6.19 16.47 -4.34
CA ASP A 560 7.38 15.63 -4.21
C ASP A 560 8.60 16.42 -3.72
N GLU A 561 8.74 17.71 -4.05
CA GLU A 561 9.88 18.55 -3.62
C GLU A 561 9.85 18.86 -2.12
N VAL A 562 8.65 18.86 -1.52
CA VAL A 562 8.44 19.01 -0.07
C VAL A 562 8.72 17.67 0.64
N ALA A 563 8.22 16.56 0.10
CA ALA A 563 8.46 15.22 0.65
C ALA A 563 9.93 14.75 0.53
N GLU A 564 10.65 15.18 -0.51
CA GLU A 564 12.10 15.03 -0.64
C GLU A 564 12.90 16.02 0.23
N ASN A 565 12.23 16.91 0.99
CA ASN A 565 12.85 17.92 1.86
C ASN A 565 13.84 18.86 1.11
N ARG A 566 13.52 19.23 -0.14
CA ARG A 566 14.39 20.02 -1.05
C ARG A 566 14.04 21.52 -1.07
N PHE A 567 13.45 22.02 0.00
CA PHE A 567 12.93 23.39 0.11
C PHE A 567 13.23 24.00 1.50
N ASP A 568 12.82 25.25 1.72
CA ASP A 568 12.87 25.89 3.05
C ASP A 568 11.48 26.46 3.40
N ALA A 569 10.82 25.83 4.38
CA ALA A 569 9.50 26.23 4.87
C ALA A 569 9.44 27.66 5.43
N ARG A 570 10.58 28.32 5.66
CA ARG A 570 10.67 29.71 6.18
C ARG A 570 10.59 30.77 5.11
N GLN A 571 10.60 30.41 3.83
CA GLN A 571 10.48 31.38 2.72
C GLN A 571 9.07 32.00 2.60
N ALA A 572 8.06 31.38 3.20
CA ALA A 572 6.70 31.92 3.29
C ALA A 572 6.10 31.72 4.69
N GLU A 573 5.22 32.65 5.07
CA GLU A 573 4.47 32.62 6.33
C GLU A 573 3.11 31.94 6.14
N HIS A 574 2.50 32.12 4.97
CA HIS A 574 1.26 31.47 4.58
C HIS A 574 1.57 30.54 3.41
N TRP A 575 1.19 29.27 3.55
CA TRP A 575 1.33 28.25 2.52
C TRP A 575 -0.05 27.72 2.14
N ALA A 576 -0.33 27.64 0.85
CA ALA A 576 -1.48 26.87 0.36
C ALA A 576 -0.98 25.52 -0.17
N VAL A 577 -1.60 24.44 0.29
CA VAL A 577 -1.37 23.09 -0.24
C VAL A 577 -2.61 22.71 -1.04
N ALA A 578 -2.47 22.69 -2.37
CA ALA A 578 -3.56 22.39 -3.28
C ALA A 578 -3.68 20.89 -3.48
N GLY A 579 -4.61 20.26 -2.77
CA GLY A 579 -4.80 18.81 -2.71
C GLY A 579 -4.79 18.27 -1.29
N SER A 580 -5.79 17.47 -0.95
CA SER A 580 -6.10 16.97 0.40
C SER A 580 -5.74 15.49 0.63
N GLY A 581 -5.12 14.83 -0.37
CA GLY A 581 -4.62 13.47 -0.24
C GLY A 581 -3.40 13.37 0.69
N GLY A 582 -2.98 12.13 1.00
CA GLY A 582 -1.93 11.85 1.98
C GLY A 582 -0.64 12.65 1.79
N THR A 583 -0.18 12.85 0.55
CA THR A 583 0.99 13.67 0.25
C THR A 583 0.80 15.14 0.66
N GLY A 584 -0.38 15.72 0.42
CA GLY A 584 -0.69 17.10 0.81
C GLY A 584 -0.77 17.27 2.33
N VAL A 585 -1.29 16.25 3.03
CA VAL A 585 -1.32 16.19 4.50
C VAL A 585 0.09 16.07 5.09
N ALA A 586 0.93 15.19 4.57
CA ALA A 586 2.33 15.08 5.00
C ALA A 586 3.11 16.37 4.74
N ASN A 587 2.93 16.97 3.55
CA ASN A 587 3.56 18.24 3.20
C ASN A 587 3.16 19.40 4.13
N ALA A 588 1.88 19.44 4.57
CA ALA A 588 1.44 20.39 5.56
C ALA A 588 2.10 20.16 6.93
N GLU A 589 2.23 18.90 7.39
CA GLU A 589 2.95 18.58 8.64
C GLU A 589 4.42 19.04 8.57
N ILE A 590 5.12 18.74 7.48
CA ILE A 590 6.53 19.14 7.25
C ILE A 590 6.69 20.65 7.39
N ILE A 591 5.85 21.43 6.71
CA ILE A 591 5.86 22.90 6.75
C ILE A 591 5.61 23.41 8.19
N LEU A 592 4.59 22.86 8.87
CA LEU A 592 4.19 23.26 10.23
C LEU A 592 5.20 22.85 11.32
N MET A 593 6.03 21.83 11.05
CA MET A 593 7.15 21.40 11.90
C MET A 593 8.41 22.24 11.67
N GLN A 594 8.81 22.50 10.43
CA GLN A 594 10.04 23.24 10.11
C GLN A 594 9.95 24.75 10.37
N ASN A 595 8.74 25.32 10.22
CA ASN A 595 8.45 26.72 10.44
C ASN A 595 7.33 26.88 11.51
N PRO A 596 7.69 27.18 12.77
CA PRO A 596 6.73 27.45 13.85
C PRO A 596 5.79 28.64 13.61
N ASN A 597 6.12 29.53 12.66
CA ASN A 597 5.30 30.68 12.31
C ASN A 597 4.40 30.41 11.07
N ALA A 598 4.61 29.30 10.35
CA ALA A 598 3.83 29.00 9.16
C ALA A 598 2.37 28.72 9.50
N HIS A 599 1.47 29.24 8.68
CA HIS A 599 0.07 28.86 8.59
C HIS A 599 -0.14 28.12 7.26
N VAL A 600 -0.85 27.00 7.29
CA VAL A 600 -1.10 26.16 6.12
C VAL A 600 -2.60 26.02 5.87
N THR A 601 -3.02 26.33 4.64
CA THR A 601 -4.37 26.08 4.15
C THR A 601 -4.34 24.94 3.14
N ILE A 602 -4.87 23.78 3.51
CA ILE A 602 -5.12 22.67 2.58
C ILE A 602 -6.42 22.98 1.82
N ILE A 603 -6.37 22.98 0.49
CA ILE A 603 -7.53 23.30 -0.37
C ILE A 603 -7.69 22.25 -1.48
N GLY A 604 -8.88 21.68 -1.60
CA GLY A 604 -9.17 20.58 -2.52
C GLY A 604 -10.47 19.86 -2.17
N SER A 605 -10.68 18.66 -2.72
CA SER A 605 -11.76 17.75 -2.30
C SER A 605 -11.72 17.45 -0.78
N PRO A 606 -12.77 16.88 -0.18
CA PRO A 606 -12.68 16.29 1.15
C PRO A 606 -11.46 15.34 1.27
N PRO A 607 -10.74 15.33 2.42
CA PRO A 607 -9.64 14.38 2.64
C PRO A 607 -10.11 12.93 2.47
N PRO A 608 -9.30 12.03 1.86
CA PRO A 608 -9.67 10.61 1.74
C PRO A 608 -9.90 9.95 3.12
N PRO A 609 -10.95 9.11 3.30
CA PRO A 609 -11.30 8.53 4.60
C PRO A 609 -10.15 7.79 5.31
N ALA A 610 -9.25 7.17 4.55
CA ALA A 610 -8.09 6.46 5.10
C ALA A 610 -7.17 7.35 5.97
N LEU A 611 -7.19 8.68 5.77
CA LEU A 611 -6.39 9.60 6.57
C LEU A 611 -6.94 9.74 8.00
N ASP A 612 -8.25 9.77 8.20
CA ASP A 612 -8.84 9.81 9.56
C ASP A 612 -8.62 8.50 10.35
N HIS A 613 -8.20 7.43 9.66
CA HIS A 613 -7.76 6.16 10.25
C HIS A 613 -6.25 6.04 10.47
N GLN A 614 -5.43 6.97 9.96
CA GLN A 614 -3.98 7.01 10.20
C GLN A 614 -3.63 7.61 11.55
N VAL A 615 -2.43 7.36 12.05
CA VAL A 615 -1.92 8.02 13.27
C VAL A 615 -1.49 9.48 13.00
N GLN A 616 -0.99 9.82 11.81
CA GLN A 616 -0.53 11.18 11.48
C GLN A 616 -1.66 12.23 11.50
N PHE A 617 -2.72 12.02 10.73
CA PHE A 617 -3.68 13.08 10.40
C PHE A 617 -4.56 13.54 11.58
N PRO A 618 -5.11 12.65 12.45
CA PRO A 618 -5.84 13.07 13.63
C PRO A 618 -4.97 13.85 14.63
N ASP A 619 -3.72 13.43 14.85
CA ASP A 619 -2.79 14.13 15.74
C ASP A 619 -2.35 15.49 15.15
N MET A 620 -2.13 15.56 13.83
CA MET A 620 -1.88 16.83 13.12
C MET A 620 -3.08 17.79 13.22
N ARG A 621 -4.32 17.31 13.00
CA ARG A 621 -5.55 18.12 13.17
C ARG A 621 -5.73 18.61 14.61
N LYS A 622 -5.48 17.74 15.59
CA LYS A 622 -5.56 18.03 17.03
C LYS A 622 -4.51 19.03 17.49
N LYS A 623 -3.29 18.96 16.94
CA LYS A 623 -2.20 19.88 17.28
C LYS A 623 -2.32 21.22 16.57
N TYR A 624 -2.49 21.22 15.24
CA TYR A 624 -2.35 22.45 14.43
C TYR A 624 -3.68 23.06 13.99
N GLY A 625 -4.79 22.32 14.00
CA GLY A 625 -6.10 22.83 13.58
C GLY A 625 -6.71 23.84 14.57
N GLU A 626 -7.95 24.26 14.28
CA GLU A 626 -8.71 25.29 15.02
C GLU A 626 -8.78 25.09 16.54
N ARG A 627 -8.75 23.83 17.02
CA ARG A 627 -8.82 23.47 18.44
C ARG A 627 -7.45 23.37 19.14
N GLY A 628 -6.37 23.54 18.38
CA GLY A 628 -4.98 23.50 18.85
C GLY A 628 -4.27 24.84 18.60
N GLU A 629 -3.19 24.83 17.84
CA GLU A 629 -2.39 26.02 17.50
C GLU A 629 -3.09 26.98 16.50
N GLY A 630 -4.16 26.55 15.81
CA GLY A 630 -4.88 27.38 14.83
C GLY A 630 -4.12 27.69 13.53
N ARG A 631 -3.03 26.96 13.27
CA ARG A 631 -2.14 27.15 12.11
C ARG A 631 -2.48 26.28 10.90
N LEU A 632 -3.47 25.39 10.98
CA LEU A 632 -3.92 24.52 9.89
C LEU A 632 -5.41 24.72 9.59
N THR A 633 -5.72 25.02 8.34
CA THR A 633 -7.10 25.24 7.83
C THR A 633 -7.38 24.30 6.65
N PHE A 634 -8.64 23.85 6.50
CA PHE A 634 -9.10 23.05 5.38
C PHE A 634 -10.23 23.78 4.63
N ILE A 635 -10.14 23.83 3.31
CA ILE A 635 -11.17 24.42 2.43
C ILE A 635 -11.63 23.36 1.41
N PRO A 636 -12.82 22.76 1.58
CA PRO A 636 -13.42 21.85 0.60
C PRO A 636 -13.84 22.60 -0.68
N ALA A 637 -13.01 22.54 -1.72
CA ALA A 637 -13.19 23.31 -2.95
C ALA A 637 -12.48 22.72 -4.17
N ARG A 638 -12.98 23.06 -5.37
CA ARG A 638 -12.31 22.82 -6.65
C ARG A 638 -11.31 23.95 -6.93
N VAL A 639 -10.03 23.61 -7.03
CA VAL A 639 -8.90 24.55 -7.24
C VAL A 639 -8.72 24.86 -8.73
N GLY A 640 -8.49 26.14 -9.07
CA GLY A 640 -8.15 26.59 -10.43
C GLY A 640 -6.65 26.74 -10.69
N ALA A 641 -6.29 27.39 -11.81
CA ALA A 641 -4.90 27.74 -12.11
C ALA A 641 -4.37 28.83 -11.15
N ILE A 642 -3.11 28.69 -10.71
CA ILE A 642 -2.42 29.66 -9.86
C ILE A 642 -2.13 30.96 -10.63
N LYS A 643 -2.23 32.11 -9.97
CA LYS A 643 -1.81 33.41 -10.50
C LYS A 643 -0.78 34.06 -9.59
N THR A 644 0.16 34.79 -10.17
CA THR A 644 1.07 35.66 -9.44
C THR A 644 0.60 37.11 -9.39
N TYR A 645 0.94 37.81 -8.31
CA TYR A 645 0.84 39.26 -8.21
C TYR A 645 2.01 39.79 -7.38
N PHE A 646 2.38 41.06 -7.55
CA PHE A 646 3.38 41.69 -6.70
C PHE A 646 2.70 42.33 -5.48
N ASP A 647 3.07 41.90 -4.28
CA ASP A 647 2.61 42.49 -3.02
C ASP A 647 3.52 43.66 -2.65
N ASP A 648 3.04 44.89 -2.83
CA ASP A 648 3.80 46.12 -2.52
C ASP A 648 4.16 46.26 -1.02
N GLN A 649 3.40 45.64 -0.11
CA GLN A 649 3.65 45.72 1.33
C GLN A 649 4.72 44.72 1.76
N LYS A 650 4.59 43.46 1.33
CA LYS A 650 5.59 42.39 1.55
C LYS A 650 6.80 42.52 0.62
N ARG A 651 6.72 43.38 -0.41
CA ARG A 651 7.70 43.62 -1.48
C ARG A 651 8.18 42.35 -2.20
N LYS A 652 7.28 41.39 -2.41
CA LYS A 652 7.56 40.10 -3.06
C LYS A 652 6.40 39.63 -3.92
N THR A 653 6.68 38.74 -4.88
CA THR A 653 5.65 38.00 -5.61
C THR A 653 4.84 37.14 -4.63
N CYS A 654 3.53 37.29 -4.62
CA CYS A 654 2.56 36.48 -3.87
C CYS A 654 1.60 35.81 -4.86
N PHE A 655 0.73 34.93 -4.36
CA PHE A 655 -0.10 34.07 -5.20
C PHE A 655 -1.59 34.28 -4.92
N GLU A 656 -2.38 34.32 -6.00
CA GLU A 656 -3.83 34.21 -5.96
C GLU A 656 -4.27 32.84 -6.48
N ILE A 657 -5.06 32.14 -5.68
CA ILE A 657 -5.57 30.81 -5.97
C ILE A 657 -7.09 30.94 -6.11
N PRO A 658 -7.63 31.00 -7.34
CA PRO A 658 -9.07 30.95 -7.55
C PRO A 658 -9.58 29.55 -7.20
N TYR A 659 -10.70 29.48 -6.48
CA TYR A 659 -11.34 28.23 -6.10
C TYR A 659 -12.86 28.32 -6.15
N VAL A 660 -13.52 27.17 -6.19
CA VAL A 660 -14.97 27.05 -6.21
C VAL A 660 -15.44 26.16 -5.07
N GLU A 661 -16.27 26.71 -4.18
CA GLU A 661 -16.96 25.99 -3.11
C GLU A 661 -18.38 25.59 -3.53
N GLY A 662 -18.88 24.49 -2.99
CA GLY A 662 -20.24 24.01 -3.25
C GLY A 662 -20.42 23.38 -4.63
N GLU A 663 -21.63 22.92 -4.90
CA GLU A 663 -21.97 22.15 -6.09
C GLU A 663 -23.24 22.69 -6.78
N GLY A 664 -23.31 22.50 -8.11
CA GLY A 664 -24.46 22.89 -8.92
C GLY A 664 -24.79 24.38 -8.83
N GLU A 665 -26.05 24.71 -8.59
CA GLU A 665 -26.54 26.10 -8.48
C GLU A 665 -25.96 26.87 -7.27
N ASN A 666 -25.25 26.18 -6.35
CA ASN A 666 -24.62 26.79 -5.19
C ASN A 666 -23.12 27.08 -5.36
N GLU A 667 -22.53 26.88 -6.54
CA GLU A 667 -21.11 27.20 -6.80
C GLU A 667 -20.75 28.65 -6.39
N ARG A 668 -19.82 28.81 -5.46
CA ARG A 668 -19.25 30.12 -5.06
C ARG A 668 -17.79 30.22 -5.46
N ARG A 669 -17.48 31.21 -6.28
CA ARG A 669 -16.10 31.51 -6.69
C ARG A 669 -15.43 32.43 -5.67
N GLN A 670 -14.33 31.97 -5.12
CA GLN A 670 -13.51 32.68 -4.13
C GLN A 670 -12.05 32.73 -4.59
N VAL A 671 -11.21 33.50 -3.89
CA VAL A 671 -9.76 33.57 -4.13
C VAL A 671 -9.03 33.52 -2.79
N LEU A 672 -8.06 32.61 -2.67
CA LEU A 672 -7.14 32.55 -1.54
C LEU A 672 -5.84 33.27 -1.91
N GLN A 673 -5.44 34.28 -1.14
CA GLN A 673 -4.14 34.94 -1.25
C GLN A 673 -3.13 34.28 -0.29
N THR A 674 -1.93 33.98 -0.78
CA THR A 674 -0.88 33.28 -0.03
C THR A 674 0.52 33.72 -0.49
N ASP A 675 1.57 33.43 0.29
CA ASP A 675 2.96 33.72 -0.09
C ASP A 675 3.85 32.48 -0.31
N GLY A 676 3.30 31.28 -0.17
CA GLY A 676 3.85 29.99 -0.60
C GLY A 676 2.76 29.07 -1.18
N TYR A 677 3.12 28.19 -2.11
CA TYR A 677 2.21 27.26 -2.80
C TYR A 677 2.84 25.88 -3.03
N VAL A 678 2.07 24.82 -2.77
CA VAL A 678 2.43 23.43 -3.06
C VAL A 678 1.33 22.76 -3.88
N ALA A 679 1.69 22.11 -5.00
CA ALA A 679 0.77 21.30 -5.82
C ALA A 679 0.78 19.83 -5.38
N ASN A 680 -0.33 19.36 -4.82
CA ASN A 680 -0.58 17.98 -4.38
C ASN A 680 -1.89 17.43 -4.98
N LEU A 681 -2.22 17.86 -6.21
CA LEU A 681 -3.53 17.68 -6.81
C LEU A 681 -3.81 16.23 -7.25
N GLY A 682 -2.87 15.30 -7.08
CA GLY A 682 -2.92 13.94 -7.64
C GLY A 682 -1.86 13.77 -8.73
N ARG A 683 -1.57 12.52 -9.11
CA ARG A 683 -0.40 12.21 -9.96
C ARG A 683 -0.71 12.24 -11.45
N THR A 684 0.29 12.64 -12.21
CA THR A 684 0.38 12.41 -13.65
C THR A 684 0.66 10.94 -13.88
N ASN A 685 0.13 10.34 -14.95
CA ASN A 685 0.39 8.93 -15.27
C ASN A 685 1.18 8.77 -16.60
N PRO A 686 2.46 9.21 -16.66
CA PRO A 686 3.37 8.94 -17.78
C PRO A 686 3.98 7.53 -17.66
N LEU A 687 4.86 7.16 -18.60
CA LEU A 687 5.78 6.05 -18.36
C LEU A 687 6.71 6.36 -17.16
N PRO A 688 7.16 5.32 -16.43
CA PRO A 688 8.29 5.44 -15.51
C PRO A 688 9.50 6.12 -16.20
N PRO A 689 10.19 7.09 -15.56
CA PRO A 689 11.25 7.86 -16.21
C PRO A 689 12.40 7.02 -16.80
N ALA A 690 12.66 5.84 -16.22
CA ALA A 690 13.61 4.87 -16.73
C ALA A 690 13.28 4.33 -18.14
N LEU A 691 12.03 4.45 -18.60
CA LEU A 691 11.54 3.91 -19.87
C LEU A 691 11.30 4.96 -20.95
N GLN A 692 11.31 6.26 -20.61
CA GLN A 692 10.96 7.31 -21.56
C GLN A 692 11.94 7.39 -22.75
N VAL A 693 13.23 7.10 -22.53
CA VAL A 693 14.23 7.07 -23.61
C VAL A 693 14.00 5.88 -24.53
N LEU A 694 13.85 4.66 -23.98
CA LEU A 694 13.48 3.45 -24.74
C LEU A 694 12.20 3.67 -25.57
N ALA A 695 11.16 4.22 -24.97
CA ALA A 695 9.89 4.49 -25.65
C ALA A 695 10.05 5.45 -26.84
N ASN A 696 10.86 6.50 -26.68
CA ASN A 696 11.17 7.45 -27.74
C ASN A 696 12.03 6.81 -28.85
N GLU A 697 13.05 6.04 -28.51
CA GLU A 697 13.91 5.32 -29.47
C GLU A 697 13.15 4.25 -30.27
N VAL A 698 12.16 3.60 -29.65
CA VAL A 698 11.25 2.64 -30.30
C VAL A 698 10.32 3.36 -31.28
N ARG A 699 9.67 4.45 -30.84
CA ARG A 699 8.76 5.26 -31.67
C ARG A 699 9.45 5.89 -32.89
N ASP A 700 10.68 6.36 -32.73
CA ASP A 700 11.47 6.95 -33.82
C ASP A 700 11.79 5.96 -34.95
N ARG A 701 11.85 4.66 -34.64
CA ARG A 701 12.05 3.58 -35.62
C ARG A 701 10.74 2.99 -36.14
N GLY A 702 9.58 3.57 -35.76
CA GLY A 702 8.26 3.06 -36.14
C GLY A 702 7.84 1.79 -35.38
N GLY A 703 8.47 1.52 -34.23
CA GLY A 703 8.10 0.42 -33.35
C GLY A 703 6.89 0.71 -32.45
N GLU A 704 6.35 -0.33 -31.84
CA GLU A 704 5.14 -0.32 -31.02
C GLU A 704 5.44 -0.60 -29.54
N ILE A 705 4.52 -0.19 -28.66
CA ILE A 705 4.59 -0.41 -27.22
C ILE A 705 3.22 -0.91 -26.76
N SER A 706 3.18 -2.08 -26.12
CA SER A 706 1.97 -2.68 -25.56
C SER A 706 2.16 -3.05 -24.09
N GLY A 707 1.06 -3.20 -23.36
CA GLY A 707 1.10 -3.45 -21.91
C GLY A 707 -0.01 -4.39 -21.43
N ALA A 708 0.27 -5.11 -20.35
CA ALA A 708 -0.70 -5.95 -19.65
C ALA A 708 -0.43 -5.94 -18.14
N LEU A 709 -1.49 -5.98 -17.33
CA LEU A 709 -1.37 -6.20 -15.88
C LEU A 709 -0.77 -7.59 -15.63
N GLN A 710 -0.02 -7.75 -14.54
CA GLN A 710 0.53 -9.02 -14.09
C GLN A 710 -0.12 -9.44 -12.79
N PHE A 711 -0.65 -10.66 -12.79
CA PHE A 711 -1.19 -11.34 -11.62
C PHE A 711 -0.40 -12.61 -11.34
N ASP A 712 -0.27 -13.01 -10.08
CA ASP A 712 0.27 -14.33 -9.73
C ASP A 712 -0.74 -15.45 -10.07
N LYS A 713 -0.44 -16.71 -9.75
CA LYS A 713 -1.38 -17.84 -9.94
C LYS A 713 -2.65 -17.78 -9.07
N ASP A 714 -2.70 -16.91 -8.06
CA ASP A 714 -3.77 -16.77 -7.05
C ASP A 714 -4.54 -15.45 -7.18
N ASP A 715 -4.48 -14.86 -8.38
CA ASP A 715 -5.09 -13.59 -8.77
C ASP A 715 -4.61 -12.38 -7.95
N GLN A 716 -3.48 -12.46 -7.24
CA GLN A 716 -2.88 -11.32 -6.56
C GLN A 716 -2.17 -10.41 -7.57
N TYR A 717 -2.38 -9.10 -7.48
CA TYR A 717 -1.69 -8.14 -8.35
C TYR A 717 -0.20 -8.06 -7.99
N ILE A 718 0.66 -8.18 -9.00
CA ILE A 718 2.13 -8.16 -8.81
C ILE A 718 2.84 -7.08 -9.65
N GLY A 719 2.15 -6.41 -10.57
CA GLY A 719 2.71 -5.29 -11.35
C GLY A 719 2.09 -5.17 -12.74
N TYR A 720 2.75 -4.50 -13.68
CA TYR A 720 2.40 -4.57 -15.10
C TYR A 720 3.64 -4.81 -15.99
N GLY A 721 3.46 -5.60 -17.05
CA GLY A 721 4.48 -5.85 -18.05
C GLY A 721 4.29 -4.93 -19.25
N LEU A 722 5.38 -4.36 -19.74
CA LEU A 722 5.46 -3.60 -20.99
C LEU A 722 6.30 -4.35 -22.02
N THR A 723 5.87 -4.31 -23.27
CA THR A 723 6.51 -4.97 -24.39
C THR A 723 6.79 -3.93 -25.48
N PHE A 724 8.06 -3.75 -25.83
CA PHE A 724 8.54 -2.81 -26.82
C PHE A 724 8.99 -3.60 -28.05
N THR A 725 8.36 -3.36 -29.20
CA THR A 725 8.58 -4.13 -30.44
C THR A 725 9.16 -3.22 -31.52
N VAL A 726 10.39 -3.49 -31.96
CA VAL A 726 11.16 -2.59 -32.84
C VAL A 726 12.17 -3.37 -33.67
N ASP A 727 12.38 -3.00 -34.94
CA ASP A 727 13.37 -3.63 -35.86
C ASP A 727 13.26 -5.17 -35.99
N GLY A 728 12.11 -5.77 -35.64
CA GLY A 728 11.91 -7.23 -35.57
C GLY A 728 12.33 -7.89 -34.26
N HIS A 729 12.76 -7.10 -33.27
CA HIS A 729 13.09 -7.52 -31.91
C HIS A 729 11.94 -7.19 -30.94
N GLU A 730 11.83 -8.00 -29.87
CA GLU A 730 10.92 -7.77 -28.75
C GLU A 730 11.72 -7.55 -27.46
N HIS A 731 11.38 -6.51 -26.70
CA HIS A 731 11.98 -6.20 -25.40
C HIS A 731 10.89 -6.07 -24.35
N ARG A 732 10.87 -6.99 -23.39
CA ARG A 732 9.97 -6.95 -22.24
C ARG A 732 10.62 -6.25 -21.06
N VAL A 733 9.86 -5.40 -20.38
CA VAL A 733 10.20 -4.81 -19.08
C VAL A 733 9.01 -4.99 -18.14
N ASP A 734 9.24 -5.36 -16.88
CA ASP A 734 8.20 -5.42 -15.85
C ASP A 734 8.28 -4.17 -14.96
N VAL A 735 7.14 -3.66 -14.49
CA VAL A 735 7.02 -2.52 -13.58
C VAL A 735 6.29 -2.96 -12.31
N ASP A 736 6.92 -2.74 -11.16
CA ASP A 736 6.45 -3.17 -9.85
C ASP A 736 6.51 -2.04 -8.79
N GLY A 737 6.12 -2.36 -7.56
CA GLY A 737 5.98 -1.41 -6.47
C GLY A 737 5.02 -0.24 -6.76
N ALA A 738 5.23 0.92 -6.12
CA ALA A 738 4.30 2.06 -6.21
C ALA A 738 4.13 2.59 -7.64
N ALA A 739 5.13 2.42 -8.51
CA ALA A 739 5.05 2.77 -9.94
C ALA A 739 3.99 1.94 -10.68
N SER A 740 3.77 0.69 -10.27
CA SER A 740 2.79 -0.21 -10.89
C SER A 740 1.33 0.13 -10.59
N TRP A 741 1.05 1.02 -9.63
CA TRP A 741 -0.31 1.46 -9.31
C TRP A 741 -0.76 2.68 -10.12
N GLN A 742 0.14 3.28 -10.90
CA GLN A 742 -0.18 4.35 -11.85
C GLN A 742 0.09 3.86 -13.27
N LEU A 743 -0.98 3.50 -13.98
CA LEU A 743 -0.92 2.91 -15.31
C LEU A 743 -0.61 4.00 -16.36
N PRO A 744 0.46 3.87 -17.16
CA PRO A 744 0.87 4.90 -18.12
C PRO A 744 -0.21 5.13 -19.18
N ARG A 745 -0.78 6.35 -19.22
CA ARG A 745 -1.93 6.73 -20.08
C ARG A 745 -1.67 6.61 -21.59
N GLU A 746 -0.41 6.54 -21.99
CA GLU A 746 0.01 6.31 -23.38
C GLU A 746 0.12 4.81 -23.77
N VAL A 747 -0.14 3.88 -22.83
CA VAL A 747 -0.25 2.43 -23.08
C VAL A 747 -1.59 1.89 -22.59
N PHE A 748 -2.03 2.33 -21.40
CA PHE A 748 -3.34 2.00 -20.81
C PHE A 748 -4.26 3.21 -20.93
N ALA A 749 -4.98 3.30 -22.04
CA ALA A 749 -5.83 4.45 -22.36
C ALA A 749 -6.93 4.66 -21.28
N PRO A 750 -7.12 5.89 -20.75
CA PRO A 750 -8.10 6.18 -19.69
C PRO A 750 -9.52 5.66 -19.95
N GLU A 751 -9.93 5.66 -21.21
CA GLU A 751 -11.24 5.26 -21.72
C GLU A 751 -11.54 3.77 -21.48
N THR A 752 -10.52 2.96 -21.17
CA THR A 752 -10.69 1.55 -20.76
C THR A 752 -11.24 1.38 -19.34
N GLY A 753 -11.21 2.44 -18.52
CA GLY A 753 -11.52 2.37 -17.09
C GLY A 753 -10.57 1.49 -16.27
N LEU A 754 -9.45 1.03 -16.83
CA LEU A 754 -8.59 0.03 -16.18
C LEU A 754 -7.91 0.55 -14.90
N GLN A 755 -7.52 1.83 -14.89
CA GLN A 755 -6.99 2.49 -13.68
C GLN A 755 -8.02 2.53 -12.55
N LEU A 756 -9.31 2.76 -12.87
CA LEU A 756 -10.37 2.77 -11.86
C LEU A 756 -10.57 1.38 -11.27
N GLN A 757 -10.66 0.34 -12.13
CA GLN A 757 -10.74 -1.05 -11.68
C GLN A 757 -9.54 -1.49 -10.82
N LEU A 758 -8.33 -0.98 -11.13
CA LEU A 758 -7.14 -1.23 -10.32
C LEU A 758 -7.22 -0.54 -8.95
N ASN A 759 -7.70 0.70 -8.91
CA ASN A 759 -7.91 1.45 -7.67
C ASN A 759 -8.99 0.78 -6.78
N GLU A 760 -10.10 0.35 -7.36
CA GLU A 760 -11.18 -0.39 -6.67
C GLU A 760 -10.68 -1.71 -6.08
N MET A 761 -9.89 -2.47 -6.84
CA MET A 761 -9.23 -3.69 -6.35
C MET A 761 -8.28 -3.38 -5.18
N GLY A 762 -7.48 -2.31 -5.29
CA GLY A 762 -6.60 -1.84 -4.22
C GLY A 762 -7.37 -1.46 -2.95
N ALA A 763 -8.48 -0.74 -3.08
CA ALA A 763 -9.34 -0.34 -1.96
C ALA A 763 -10.15 -1.50 -1.36
N ARG A 764 -10.48 -2.54 -2.13
CA ARG A 764 -11.07 -3.78 -1.59
C ARG A 764 -10.02 -4.63 -0.87
N GLY A 765 -8.81 -4.72 -1.44
CA GLY A 765 -7.69 -5.46 -0.87
C GLY A 765 -7.10 -4.82 0.40
N LEU A 766 -7.18 -3.49 0.52
CA LEU A 766 -6.77 -2.71 1.68
C LEU A 766 -7.78 -1.56 1.91
N PRO A 767 -8.86 -1.81 2.67
CA PRO A 767 -9.86 -0.79 2.99
C PRO A 767 -9.30 0.37 3.83
N ALA A 768 -9.93 1.53 3.71
CA ALA A 768 -9.50 2.78 4.36
C ALA A 768 -9.34 2.64 5.89
N GLU A 769 -10.13 1.78 6.51
CA GLU A 769 -10.20 1.57 7.95
C GLU A 769 -8.95 0.90 8.51
N THR A 770 -8.13 0.29 7.67
CA THR A 770 -6.79 -0.21 8.03
C THR A 770 -5.80 0.91 8.35
N GLY A 771 -6.10 2.17 7.99
CA GLY A 771 -5.14 3.29 7.97
C GLY A 771 -4.13 3.20 6.80
N ASN A 772 -4.07 2.06 6.11
CA ASN A 772 -3.27 1.85 4.92
C ASN A 772 -4.08 2.09 3.64
N ALA A 773 -3.36 2.30 2.54
CA ALA A 773 -3.93 2.49 1.21
C ALA A 773 -2.98 1.94 0.14
N SER A 774 -3.49 1.61 -1.05
CA SER A 774 -2.67 1.23 -2.20
C SER A 774 -2.45 2.45 -3.12
N PRO A 775 -1.21 2.82 -3.49
CA PRO A 775 0.07 2.30 -2.98
C PRO A 775 0.46 2.90 -1.62
N GLY A 776 1.05 2.06 -0.76
CA GLY A 776 1.55 2.42 0.59
C GLY A 776 2.65 1.45 1.03
N PHE A 777 3.37 1.74 2.13
CA PHE A 777 4.63 1.05 2.45
C PHE A 777 4.49 -0.49 2.59
N ALA A 778 3.76 -0.98 3.59
CA ALA A 778 3.50 -2.42 3.74
C ALA A 778 2.74 -3.07 2.56
N PRO A 779 1.74 -2.42 1.94
CA PRO A 779 1.12 -2.88 0.69
C PRO A 779 2.14 -3.17 -0.44
N ILE A 780 3.11 -2.27 -0.65
CA ILE A 780 4.15 -2.43 -1.67
C ILE A 780 5.17 -3.50 -1.28
N ALA A 781 5.52 -3.62 0.01
CA ALA A 781 6.36 -4.71 0.50
C ALA A 781 5.72 -6.09 0.22
N ARG A 782 4.43 -6.27 0.55
CA ARG A 782 3.66 -7.47 0.21
C ARG A 782 3.62 -7.73 -1.29
N GLN A 783 3.27 -6.74 -2.11
CA GLN A 783 3.21 -6.87 -3.57
C GLN A 783 4.56 -7.39 -4.14
N SER A 784 5.67 -6.82 -3.67
CA SER A 784 7.01 -7.13 -4.16
C SER A 784 7.50 -8.50 -3.69
N ALA A 785 7.16 -8.91 -2.46
CA ALA A 785 7.39 -10.27 -1.97
C ALA A 785 6.60 -11.32 -2.79
N LEU A 786 5.34 -11.03 -3.12
CA LEU A 786 4.51 -11.90 -3.97
C LEU A 786 5.08 -11.99 -5.39
N ARG A 787 5.51 -10.86 -5.98
CA ARG A 787 6.17 -10.85 -7.29
C ARG A 787 7.45 -11.69 -7.28
N ALA A 788 8.30 -11.56 -6.26
CA ALA A 788 9.52 -12.36 -6.14
C ALA A 788 9.24 -13.87 -6.10
N ARG A 789 8.23 -14.29 -5.30
CA ARG A 789 7.76 -15.69 -5.25
C ARG A 789 7.24 -16.16 -6.62
N ALA A 790 6.44 -15.35 -7.30
CA ALA A 790 5.88 -15.64 -8.62
C ALA A 790 6.95 -15.76 -9.72
N VAL A 791 7.91 -14.82 -9.78
CA VAL A 791 9.02 -14.82 -10.73
C VAL A 791 9.96 -16.01 -10.50
N ALA A 792 10.25 -16.37 -9.24
CA ALA A 792 11.04 -17.55 -8.92
C ALA A 792 10.34 -18.85 -9.35
N ALA A 793 9.03 -18.98 -9.15
CA ALA A 793 8.25 -20.12 -9.61
C ALA A 793 8.19 -20.22 -11.15
N ALA A 794 8.07 -19.08 -11.85
CA ALA A 794 8.16 -19.04 -13.31
C ALA A 794 9.55 -19.48 -13.83
N GLN A 795 10.63 -19.05 -13.18
CA GLN A 795 12.00 -19.50 -13.48
C GLN A 795 12.21 -21.00 -13.18
N ALA A 796 11.49 -21.56 -12.20
CA ALA A 796 11.48 -22.99 -11.91
C ALA A 796 10.59 -23.82 -12.86
N GLY A 797 9.85 -23.17 -13.77
CA GLY A 797 9.07 -23.83 -14.83
C GLY A 797 7.55 -23.76 -14.69
N ASP A 798 6.99 -23.12 -13.65
CA ASP A 798 5.54 -22.87 -13.58
C ASP A 798 5.14 -21.71 -14.51
N THR A 799 4.73 -22.05 -15.73
CA THR A 799 4.28 -21.09 -16.75
C THR A 799 3.03 -20.30 -16.34
N ASN A 800 2.36 -20.65 -15.25
CA ASN A 800 1.16 -19.95 -14.74
C ASN A 800 1.46 -19.09 -13.49
N ALA A 801 2.70 -19.08 -13.00
CA ALA A 801 3.06 -18.31 -11.81
C ALA A 801 2.99 -16.80 -12.02
N VAL A 802 3.21 -16.32 -13.25
CA VAL A 802 3.05 -14.91 -13.65
C VAL A 802 2.14 -14.85 -14.88
N ARG A 803 0.92 -14.33 -14.73
CA ARG A 803 -0.12 -14.29 -15.76
C ARG A 803 -0.31 -12.85 -16.27
N PRO A 804 -0.06 -12.55 -17.56
CA PRO A 804 -0.45 -11.27 -18.16
C PRO A 804 -1.96 -11.23 -18.39
N MET A 805 -2.61 -10.12 -18.05
CA MET A 805 -4.06 -9.91 -18.18
C MET A 805 -4.36 -8.48 -18.65
N SER A 806 -5.38 -8.31 -19.49
CA SER A 806 -5.87 -7.01 -19.97
C SER A 806 -6.85 -6.33 -19.00
N THR A 807 -7.37 -7.05 -18.02
CA THR A 807 -8.35 -6.59 -17.03
C THR A 807 -8.02 -7.11 -15.64
N VAL A 808 -8.61 -6.48 -14.61
CA VAL A 808 -8.62 -7.01 -13.24
C VAL A 808 -9.48 -8.29 -13.19
N PRO A 809 -9.03 -9.38 -12.54
CA PRO A 809 -9.81 -10.61 -12.40
C PRO A 809 -11.18 -10.39 -11.77
N GLU A 810 -12.24 -10.96 -12.36
CA GLU A 810 -13.64 -10.72 -11.95
C GLU A 810 -13.92 -11.03 -10.47
N ARG A 811 -13.17 -11.95 -9.86
CA ARG A 811 -13.27 -12.31 -8.44
C ARG A 811 -12.90 -11.16 -7.49
N TRP A 812 -12.18 -10.13 -7.95
CA TRP A 812 -11.94 -8.91 -7.18
C TRP A 812 -13.12 -7.95 -7.16
N ARG A 813 -14.08 -8.05 -8.09
CA ARG A 813 -15.31 -7.24 -8.06
C ARG A 813 -16.29 -7.78 -7.00
N ARG A 814 -16.68 -6.95 -6.02
CA ARG A 814 -17.61 -7.35 -4.94
C ARG A 814 -18.90 -7.97 -5.50
N PRO A 815 -19.49 -8.99 -4.85
CA PRO A 815 -20.77 -9.55 -5.29
C PRO A 815 -21.95 -8.59 -5.13
N ASP A 816 -21.89 -7.72 -4.13
CA ASP A 816 -23.04 -6.99 -3.55
C ASP A 816 -23.30 -5.67 -4.29
N LEU A 817 -22.23 -5.11 -4.89
CA LEU A 817 -22.35 -4.21 -6.02
C LEU A 817 -22.79 -5.03 -7.24
N GLY A 818 -24.10 -5.06 -7.46
CA GLY A 818 -24.69 -5.56 -8.70
C GLY A 818 -24.15 -4.80 -9.91
N PRO A 819 -24.32 -5.33 -11.14
CA PRO A 819 -23.96 -4.57 -12.33
C PRO A 819 -24.73 -3.25 -12.32
N GLU A 820 -24.00 -2.14 -12.49
CA GLU A 820 -24.63 -0.87 -12.83
C GLU A 820 -25.55 -1.09 -14.04
N THR A 821 -26.75 -0.51 -14.01
CA THR A 821 -27.70 -0.66 -15.12
C THR A 821 -27.03 -0.21 -16.41
N GLU A 822 -26.91 -1.14 -17.37
CA GLU A 822 -26.39 -0.86 -18.71
C GLU A 822 -27.07 0.40 -19.25
N THR A 823 -26.30 1.48 -19.41
CA THR A 823 -26.82 2.73 -19.99
C THR A 823 -26.88 2.55 -21.50
N GLN A 824 -27.82 1.71 -21.95
CA GLN A 824 -27.93 1.24 -23.34
C GLN A 824 -28.06 2.43 -24.30
N SER A 825 -26.96 2.72 -25.00
CA SER A 825 -26.78 3.92 -25.81
C SER A 825 -26.17 3.55 -27.17
N GLY A 826 -26.87 2.69 -27.91
CA GLY A 826 -26.50 2.29 -29.27
C GLY A 826 -27.28 1.08 -29.76
N PRO A 827 -28.30 1.24 -30.63
CA PRO A 827 -29.00 0.11 -31.22
C PRO A 827 -28.21 -0.44 -32.42
N GLU A 828 -27.63 -1.64 -32.27
CA GLU A 828 -27.17 -2.41 -33.44
C GLU A 828 -28.33 -2.62 -34.39
N THR A 829 -28.13 -2.28 -35.67
CA THR A 829 -29.20 -2.18 -36.67
C THR A 829 -28.92 -3.09 -37.87
N GLU A 830 -29.14 -4.39 -37.68
CA GLU A 830 -29.29 -5.35 -38.79
C GLU A 830 -30.76 -5.44 -39.26
N PRO A 831 -31.06 -5.11 -40.53
CA PRO A 831 -32.41 -5.22 -41.11
C PRO A 831 -32.53 -6.49 -42.01
N PRO A 832 -33.74 -6.94 -42.41
CA PRO A 832 -34.53 -7.84 -41.56
C PRO A 832 -34.98 -9.15 -42.28
N GLY A 833 -35.30 -10.19 -41.50
CA GLY A 833 -35.42 -11.58 -41.99
C GLY A 833 -36.71 -12.37 -41.74
N GLY A 834 -37.90 -11.75 -41.82
CA GLY A 834 -39.19 -12.46 -42.01
C GLY A 834 -39.86 -13.12 -40.78
N GLY A 835 -41.15 -12.81 -40.58
CA GLY A 835 -42.08 -13.59 -39.75
C GLY A 835 -42.86 -14.63 -40.58
N PRO A 836 -44.09 -15.07 -40.20
CA PRO A 836 -44.91 -14.64 -39.05
C PRO A 836 -45.44 -15.78 -38.16
N GLY A 837 -46.04 -15.43 -37.00
CA GLY A 837 -46.73 -16.39 -36.12
C GLY A 837 -47.73 -15.72 -35.17
N ASN A 838 -49.02 -15.69 -35.55
CA ASN A 838 -50.07 -15.02 -34.77
C ASN A 838 -50.45 -15.79 -33.49
N THR A 839 -50.70 -15.07 -32.39
CA THR A 839 -52.07 -14.85 -31.86
C THR A 839 -52.08 -13.82 -30.72
N ALA A 840 -53.24 -13.22 -30.44
CA ALA A 840 -53.43 -12.17 -29.43
C ALA A 840 -54.80 -12.32 -28.75
N THR A 841 -55.01 -11.67 -27.59
CA THR A 841 -56.29 -10.98 -27.26
C THR A 841 -56.20 -10.11 -25.99
N LEU A 842 -56.65 -8.84 -26.13
CA LEU A 842 -57.44 -8.00 -25.18
C LEU A 842 -56.80 -7.62 -23.82
N GLN A 843 -56.71 -6.34 -23.41
CA GLN A 843 -57.77 -5.33 -23.07
C GLN A 843 -58.65 -5.77 -21.87
N GLU A 844 -58.89 -4.97 -20.81
CA GLU A 844 -58.74 -3.52 -20.52
C GLU A 844 -58.50 -3.31 -18.97
N LYS A 845 -58.40 -2.15 -18.29
CA LYS A 845 -58.68 -0.70 -18.51
C LYS A 845 -57.81 0.19 -17.55
N ALA A 846 -58.12 1.49 -17.40
CA ALA A 846 -57.48 2.50 -16.51
C ALA A 846 -58.55 3.53 -15.99
N PRO A 847 -58.27 4.67 -15.28
CA PRO A 847 -56.99 5.26 -14.78
C PRO A 847 -57.03 6.01 -13.39
N LEU A 848 -55.93 6.73 -13.04
CA LEU A 848 -55.77 7.90 -12.11
C LEU A 848 -55.90 7.71 -10.57
N ARG A 849 -54.93 8.13 -9.72
CA ARG A 849 -54.46 9.52 -9.46
C ARG A 849 -53.12 9.63 -8.68
N GLU A 850 -52.52 10.83 -8.72
CA GLU A 850 -51.41 11.33 -7.87
C GLU A 850 -51.95 12.04 -6.58
N HIS A 851 -51.22 12.61 -5.60
CA HIS A 851 -49.82 13.07 -5.45
C HIS A 851 -49.33 13.02 -3.97
N ALA A 852 -48.01 13.12 -3.77
CA ALA A 852 -47.29 13.81 -2.66
C ALA A 852 -47.36 13.29 -1.20
N SER A 853 -46.37 13.70 -0.40
CA SER A 853 -46.28 13.50 1.05
C SER A 853 -45.64 14.73 1.74
N PRO A 854 -45.91 15.00 3.05
CA PRO A 854 -45.81 16.35 3.61
C PRO A 854 -44.56 16.64 4.47
N ARG A 855 -44.37 17.93 4.77
CA ARG A 855 -43.36 18.55 5.65
C ARG A 855 -44.07 19.20 6.85
N ALA A 856 -43.48 19.22 8.07
CA ALA A 856 -44.17 19.69 9.28
C ALA A 856 -43.36 20.66 10.18
N LYS A 857 -44.03 21.67 10.77
CA LYS A 857 -43.59 22.66 11.80
C LYS A 857 -44.80 23.48 12.33
N THR A 858 -44.78 24.20 13.46
CA THR A 858 -43.80 24.24 14.58
C THR A 858 -44.43 23.64 15.86
N THR A 859 -44.76 24.26 17.01
CA THR A 859 -44.69 25.63 17.61
C THR A 859 -44.41 25.51 19.13
N GLU A 860 -44.06 26.62 19.80
CA GLU A 860 -43.48 26.64 21.16
C GLU A 860 -44.47 26.70 22.34
N ALA A 861 -43.93 26.46 23.55
CA ALA A 861 -44.29 27.14 24.80
C ALA A 861 -43.06 27.19 25.74
N GLU A 862 -42.88 28.28 26.49
CA GLU A 862 -41.71 28.53 27.37
C GLU A 862 -41.95 28.09 28.83
N GLN A 863 -40.88 27.78 29.58
CA GLN A 863 -40.64 28.34 30.93
C GLN A 863 -39.22 28.06 31.48
N ASP A 864 -38.80 28.89 32.46
CA ASP A 864 -37.44 29.03 32.98
C ASP A 864 -36.80 27.80 33.65
N ALA A 865 -35.47 27.64 33.44
CA ALA A 865 -34.54 27.15 34.45
C ALA A 865 -33.10 27.67 34.18
N THR A 866 -32.43 28.17 35.23
CA THR A 866 -31.07 28.76 35.12
C THR A 866 -29.97 27.70 35.08
N PRO A 867 -28.94 27.80 34.21
CA PRO A 867 -27.79 26.91 34.26
C PRO A 867 -26.87 27.24 35.46
N PRO A 868 -26.36 26.23 36.19
CA PRO A 868 -25.45 26.46 37.32
C PRO A 868 -24.04 26.90 36.87
N ALA A 869 -23.39 27.71 37.70
CA ALA A 869 -22.08 28.29 37.38
C ALA A 869 -20.92 27.27 37.46
N ALA A 870 -19.90 27.47 36.62
CA ALA A 870 -18.68 26.67 36.62
C ALA A 870 -17.83 26.88 37.90
N PRO A 871 -17.25 25.82 38.49
CA PRO A 871 -16.23 25.96 39.53
C PRO A 871 -14.92 26.54 38.94
N LYS A 872 -14.34 27.54 39.61
CA LYS A 872 -12.96 27.97 39.33
C LYS A 872 -11.94 27.05 40.02
N PRO A 873 -10.71 26.95 39.49
CA PRO A 873 -9.71 25.97 39.94
C PRO A 873 -9.06 26.34 41.29
N ALA A 874 -8.49 25.31 41.93
CA ALA A 874 -7.65 25.36 43.12
C ALA A 874 -6.45 24.41 42.92
N PRO A 875 -5.30 24.62 43.61
CA PRO A 875 -4.08 24.93 42.86
C PRO A 875 -2.98 23.85 42.85
N ASP A 876 -1.91 24.15 42.11
CA ASP A 876 -0.72 23.31 41.89
C ASP A 876 -0.10 22.66 43.13
N LYS A 877 0.40 21.44 42.90
CA LYS A 877 1.63 20.93 43.53
C LYS A 877 2.50 20.28 42.46
N GLY A 878 3.44 21.05 41.92
CA GLY A 878 4.34 20.60 40.85
C GLY A 878 5.44 19.65 41.31
N VAL A 879 6.11 19.05 40.33
CA VAL A 879 7.39 18.32 40.45
C VAL A 879 8.42 19.00 39.53
N PRO A 880 9.70 19.15 39.90
CA PRO A 880 10.57 20.19 39.32
C PRO A 880 11.36 19.72 38.09
N GLY A 881 11.66 20.65 37.16
CA GLY A 881 12.63 20.40 36.08
C GLY A 881 12.81 21.52 35.03
N SER A 882 11.89 22.49 34.95
CA SER A 882 11.75 23.38 33.79
C SER A 882 12.42 24.76 33.87
N HIS A 883 13.73 24.83 34.19
CA HIS A 883 14.49 26.09 34.11
C HIS A 883 15.97 25.90 33.74
N LEU A 884 16.28 25.78 32.43
CA LEU A 884 17.68 25.90 31.94
C LEU A 884 17.85 26.41 30.49
N TRP A 885 16.77 26.65 29.73
CA TRP A 885 16.84 27.11 28.32
C TRP A 885 16.74 28.63 28.14
N GLN A 886 17.27 29.40 29.09
CA GLN A 886 17.47 30.84 28.94
C GLN A 886 18.84 31.25 29.48
N LEU A 887 19.83 31.38 28.57
CA LEU A 887 20.87 32.43 28.52
C LEU A 887 22.05 32.02 27.61
N GLY A 888 22.57 32.98 26.85
CA GLY A 888 23.99 32.99 26.43
C GLY A 888 24.35 32.43 25.06
N VAL A 889 24.40 33.31 24.05
CA VAL A 889 25.35 33.16 22.93
C VAL A 889 26.71 33.71 23.38
N PRO A 890 27.83 33.01 23.11
CA PRO A 890 29.13 33.65 22.98
C PRO A 890 29.74 33.44 21.59
N GLN A 891 30.47 34.44 21.11
CA GLN A 891 31.25 34.39 19.87
C GLN A 891 32.57 33.61 20.08
N GLY A 892 33.04 32.91 19.05
CA GLY A 892 34.15 31.95 19.20
C GLY A 892 35.56 32.52 19.00
N ARG A 893 36.55 31.86 19.62
CA ARG A 893 37.91 31.71 19.05
C ARG A 893 38.68 30.54 19.68
N THR A 894 39.33 29.76 18.82
CA THR A 894 40.54 28.94 19.03
C THR A 894 40.98 28.61 20.47
N ASN A 895 40.75 27.36 20.91
CA ASN A 895 41.80 26.51 21.50
C ASN A 895 41.34 25.04 21.59
N ARG A 896 42.29 24.09 21.59
CA ARG A 896 42.05 22.64 21.45
C ARG A 896 42.43 21.87 22.74
N PRO A 897 41.47 21.28 23.48
CA PRO A 897 41.74 20.28 24.52
C PRO A 897 42.06 18.90 23.92
N PRO A 898 42.62 17.96 24.71
CA PRO A 898 42.99 16.62 24.23
C PRO A 898 41.78 15.66 24.10
N SER A 899 41.94 14.65 23.25
CA SER A 899 40.90 13.64 22.98
C SER A 899 40.62 12.74 24.19
N PRO A 900 39.34 12.35 24.43
CA PRO A 900 39.03 11.16 25.21
C PRO A 900 39.41 9.89 24.43
N THR A 901 39.59 8.77 25.14
CA THR A 901 40.11 7.51 24.61
C THR A 901 39.16 6.85 23.60
N GLN A 902 39.71 6.34 22.49
CA GLN A 902 38.95 5.49 21.57
C GLN A 902 38.55 4.17 22.27
N GLN A 903 37.25 3.87 22.29
CA GLN A 903 36.81 2.47 22.27
C GLN A 903 36.99 1.92 20.83
N PRO A 904 37.28 0.62 20.66
CA PRO A 904 37.54 0.06 19.34
C PRO A 904 36.26 0.01 18.50
N GLN A 905 36.21 0.81 17.43
CA GLN A 905 35.23 0.62 16.35
C GLN A 905 35.48 -0.75 15.72
N GLN A 906 34.51 -1.66 15.83
CA GLN A 906 34.50 -2.87 15.01
C GLN A 906 33.85 -2.54 13.67
N PRO A 907 34.53 -2.73 12.53
CA PRO A 907 33.89 -2.63 11.22
C PRO A 907 32.94 -3.82 11.00
N PRO A 908 31.89 -3.67 10.17
CA PRO A 908 31.06 -4.80 9.77
C PRO A 908 31.87 -5.89 9.05
N PRO A 909 31.45 -7.18 9.10
CA PRO A 909 32.27 -8.30 8.64
C PRO A 909 32.71 -8.21 7.18
N GLY A 910 33.96 -8.56 6.91
CA GLY A 910 34.50 -8.62 5.55
C GLY A 910 33.93 -9.81 4.77
N HIS A 911 33.21 -9.53 3.68
CA HIS A 911 32.65 -10.54 2.77
C HIS A 911 33.74 -11.27 1.95
N GLN A 912 34.45 -12.21 2.57
CA GLN A 912 35.23 -13.20 1.83
C GLN A 912 34.32 -14.36 1.40
N ARG A 913 34.26 -14.56 0.08
CA ARG A 913 33.53 -15.66 -0.56
C ARG A 913 34.18 -16.99 -0.13
N PRO A 914 33.43 -17.95 0.45
CA PRO A 914 34.02 -19.24 0.84
C PRO A 914 34.46 -20.01 -0.40
N GLU A 915 35.72 -20.44 -0.45
CA GLU A 915 36.20 -21.38 -1.46
C GLU A 915 35.64 -22.79 -1.19
N PRO A 916 35.41 -23.62 -2.25
CA PRO A 916 34.83 -24.95 -2.12
C PRO A 916 35.83 -25.98 -1.53
N GLY A 917 36.04 -25.92 -0.21
CA GLY A 917 36.90 -26.83 0.55
C GLY A 917 36.22 -28.16 0.90
N LEU A 918 36.74 -29.27 0.37
CA LEU A 918 36.35 -30.63 0.76
C LEU A 918 36.99 -31.05 2.09
N GLY A 919 36.20 -31.63 3.01
CA GLY A 919 36.69 -32.22 4.26
C GLY A 919 35.72 -33.26 4.83
N ARG A 920 36.25 -34.42 5.24
CA ARG A 920 35.58 -35.49 6.01
C ARG A 920 36.46 -35.85 7.20
N GLY A 921 35.83 -36.26 8.31
CA GLY A 921 36.50 -36.77 9.51
C GLY A 921 36.75 -35.67 10.55
N ASP A 922 36.50 -35.89 11.84
CA ASP A 922 35.93 -37.07 12.53
C ASP A 922 34.89 -36.63 13.57
#